data_AF-A0A182E172-F1
#
_entry.id   AF-A0A182E172-F1
#
_cell.length_a   1.000
_cell.length_b   1.000
_cell.length_c   1.000
_cell.angle_alpha   90.00
_cell.angle_beta   90.00
_cell.angle_gamma   90.00
#
_symmetry.space_group_name_H-M   'P 1'
#
loop_
_entity.id
_entity.type
_entity.pdbx_description
1 polymer ?
#
loop_
_entity_poly.entity_id
_entity_poly.type
_entity_poly.pdbx_seq_one_letter_code
_entity_poly.pdbx_strand_id
1 'polypeptide(L)'
;MGKTSKDKRDIYYRLAKEEGWRARSAFKLMQIDDEFNIFEGVHRVVDLCAAPGSWSQVLSKKVYFAQDEEKRKDICIVAVDLQPMSPLPGVIQLQGDITEISTAEKIISYFEGLTADLVVCDGAPDVTGLHALDEYIQSQLVLAALNIATFILKETGTFVAKVFRARDITLLYGQLKIFFKEVYCAKPRSSRQSSCEAFVVCKGFSLPKGYIPTMKNPMLCPDYDAEVNSLLGPNRLLVPFLACGDLSGWDSDRTYELELPSFSGEAERERYEYRPVVQPPTEPAYKKACALKKSGKLARPEMEDPFLKCDTTAIQKTVADKKESDSAGNLGIGDELAEAFAESRMRLWNKLFCASRKITMEYRPLIGLEIHAQIMTRTKLFSGAAFDDDAHTNSSVALFDMAIPGTLPVLNKTAVMKGITAGLLLNCMIPERCQFVRKHYFYADMPAGYQITQQDHPIAHSGFFEFYSFVPYKKRVDILRIQLEHDSGRTIHDLSNNRSLIDLNRAGVSLLEIVTSPCMNSALEAYCFTEQLRLTLMENDLCEGEMQKAQFRVDVNVSLVKGNIDDKGVRTEIKNLNSLRMVRIAVNNEIARQYEILRAGGIILNETRTVDRHGHTIAMREKEIETDYRFMPEPNLPPVHIKQEWIENCRLVLLKPRYLKNIEEYGLEPEVALQIANQKTIATFVEMVLNTCEDATMAPILVEWTYLLQMICRNCNKRFPESRTIFINHFVEVIYLFHSKQLTRLTTFDLLRRYIEAELDKSPIEIINKENLWRIHDRDEILRIVEKYDCMSGDSGGGAQIANTSSASRNNISDMDGESGMTTWRWAWRRTRSMCRRCVHSRESMT
;
A
#
# COMPACT_ATOMS: atom_id res chain seq x y z
N MET A 1 9.28 29.79 29.43
CA MET A 1 10.03 29.02 28.42
C MET A 1 9.34 29.23 27.07
N GLY A 2 9.96 29.52 25.92
CA GLY A 2 11.37 29.55 25.54
C GLY A 2 11.63 30.56 24.41
N LYS A 3 12.90 31.00 24.28
CA LYS A 3 13.36 32.03 23.35
C LYS A 3 13.73 31.51 21.95
N THR A 4 13.41 30.27 21.58
CA THR A 4 13.94 29.60 20.37
C THR A 4 12.97 28.65 19.61
N SER A 5 11.64 28.93 19.52
CA SER A 5 10.73 28.10 18.69
C SER A 5 10.51 28.64 17.26
N LYS A 6 10.32 27.71 16.30
CA LYS A 6 9.98 27.93 14.88
C LYS A 6 8.71 28.77 14.66
N ASP A 7 7.87 28.98 15.69
CA ASP A 7 6.57 29.68 15.58
C ASP A 7 6.69 31.17 15.30
N LYS A 8 7.85 31.81 15.56
CA LYS A 8 8.05 33.23 15.27
C LYS A 8 8.03 33.58 13.77
N ARG A 9 8.15 32.61 12.87
CA ARG A 9 8.07 32.85 11.40
C ARG A 9 6.66 32.76 10.84
N ASP A 10 5.70 32.20 11.57
CA ASP A 10 4.33 32.07 11.08
C ASP A 10 3.59 33.41 11.23
N ILE A 11 3.41 34.11 10.10
CA ILE A 11 2.85 35.46 10.08
C ILE A 11 1.43 35.51 10.66
N TYR A 12 0.61 34.49 10.38
CA TYR A 12 -0.78 34.44 10.84
C TYR A 12 -0.90 34.06 12.30
N TYR A 13 0.08 33.34 12.87
CA TYR A 13 0.14 33.13 14.32
C TYR A 13 0.42 34.45 15.06
N ARG A 14 1.32 35.28 14.53
CA ARG A 14 1.62 36.60 15.10
C ARG A 14 0.44 37.55 14.97
N LEU A 15 -0.12 37.66 13.76
CA LEU A 15 -1.32 38.45 13.50
C LEU A 15 -2.49 38.02 14.39
N ALA A 16 -2.67 36.71 14.63
CA ALA A 16 -3.70 36.23 15.55
C ALA A 16 -3.52 36.79 16.97
N LYS A 17 -2.29 36.82 17.48
CA LYS A 17 -2.01 37.41 18.80
C LYS A 17 -2.17 38.93 18.82
N GLU A 18 -1.71 39.60 17.77
CA GLU A 18 -1.77 41.07 17.64
C GLU A 18 -3.22 41.56 17.54
N GLU A 19 -4.07 40.87 16.78
CA GLU A 19 -5.48 41.22 16.56
C GLU A 19 -6.44 40.59 17.59
N GLY A 20 -5.91 39.85 18.57
CA GLY A 20 -6.70 39.24 19.64
C GLY A 20 -7.59 38.08 19.20
N TRP A 21 -7.18 37.32 18.19
CA TRP A 21 -7.81 36.06 17.77
C TRP A 21 -7.33 34.89 18.64
N ARG A 22 -8.25 33.98 18.99
CA ARG A 22 -7.95 32.78 19.81
C ARG A 22 -6.97 31.83 19.13
N ALA A 23 -7.04 31.70 17.80
CA ALA A 23 -6.11 30.91 17.01
C ALA A 23 -5.91 31.50 15.62
N ARG A 24 -4.85 31.05 14.93
CA ARG A 24 -4.58 31.46 13.54
C ARG A 24 -5.56 30.88 12.52
N SER A 25 -6.42 29.95 12.91
CA SER A 25 -7.48 29.43 12.04
C SER A 25 -8.58 30.46 11.78
N ALA A 26 -8.70 31.54 12.57
CA ALA A 26 -9.57 32.68 12.28
C ALA A 26 -9.34 33.24 10.86
N PHE A 27 -8.08 33.38 10.44
CA PHE A 27 -7.72 33.87 9.10
C PHE A 27 -8.14 32.91 7.99
N LYS A 28 -8.33 31.62 8.27
CA LYS A 28 -8.80 30.67 7.26
C LYS A 28 -10.25 30.96 6.90
N LEU A 29 -11.11 31.13 7.91
CA LEU A 29 -12.52 31.45 7.69
C LEU A 29 -12.71 32.84 7.07
N MET A 30 -11.97 33.85 7.53
CA MET A 30 -12.04 35.19 6.94
C MET A 30 -11.62 35.19 5.46
N GLN A 31 -10.56 34.46 5.10
CA GLN A 31 -10.12 34.36 3.70
C GLN A 31 -11.09 33.55 2.83
N ILE A 32 -11.82 32.59 3.41
CA ILE A 32 -12.90 31.89 2.70
C ILE A 32 -14.05 32.87 2.47
N ASP A 33 -14.41 33.69 3.46
CA ASP A 33 -15.44 34.71 3.30
C ASP A 33 -15.06 35.77 2.26
N ASP A 34 -13.83 36.28 2.26
CA ASP A 34 -13.37 37.26 1.27
C ASP A 34 -13.54 36.77 -0.19
N GLU A 35 -13.43 35.47 -0.42
CA GLU A 35 -13.52 34.86 -1.76
C GLU A 35 -14.96 34.44 -2.10
N PHE A 36 -15.70 33.89 -1.13
CA PHE A 36 -16.97 33.23 -1.36
C PHE A 36 -18.18 34.00 -0.82
N ASN A 37 -17.99 35.11 -0.09
CA ASN A 37 -19.03 35.91 0.56
C ASN A 37 -20.01 35.04 1.39
N ILE A 38 -19.46 34.19 2.26
CA ILE A 38 -20.26 33.21 3.02
C ILE A 38 -21.03 33.83 4.18
N PHE A 39 -20.73 35.07 4.58
CA PHE A 39 -21.44 35.80 5.64
C PHE A 39 -22.59 36.68 5.14
N GLU A 40 -22.75 36.86 3.82
CA GLU A 40 -23.80 37.71 3.27
C GLU A 40 -25.20 37.12 3.53
N GLY A 41 -26.08 37.91 4.16
CA GLY A 41 -27.47 37.51 4.44
C GLY A 41 -27.63 36.38 5.47
N VAL A 42 -26.61 36.16 6.31
CA VAL A 42 -26.58 35.09 7.32
C VAL A 42 -27.08 35.61 8.67
N HIS A 43 -28.08 34.95 9.25
CA HIS A 43 -28.68 35.27 10.55
C HIS A 43 -28.50 34.15 11.57
N ARG A 44 -28.59 32.88 11.14
CA ARG A 44 -28.46 31.69 12.00
C ARG A 44 -27.24 30.89 11.57
N VAL A 45 -26.28 30.72 12.48
CA VAL A 45 -25.00 30.04 12.18
C VAL A 45 -24.71 28.94 13.18
N VAL A 46 -24.18 27.82 12.68
CA VAL A 46 -23.67 26.74 13.51
C VAL A 46 -22.17 26.54 13.28
N ASP A 47 -21.39 26.55 14.34
CA ASP A 47 -19.96 26.18 14.34
C ASP A 47 -19.79 24.80 14.97
N LEU A 48 -19.48 23.78 14.17
CA LEU A 48 -19.30 22.39 14.61
C LEU A 48 -17.82 22.12 14.87
N CYS A 49 -17.52 21.32 15.90
CA CYS A 49 -16.16 21.11 16.39
C CYS A 49 -15.46 22.45 16.70
N ALA A 50 -16.19 23.32 17.42
CA ALA A 50 -15.86 24.72 17.57
C ALA A 50 -14.62 24.97 18.44
N ALA A 51 -14.23 24.07 19.34
CA ALA A 51 -13.14 24.31 20.30
C ALA A 51 -11.80 24.54 19.57
N PRO A 52 -11.02 25.58 19.93
CA PRO A 52 -11.13 26.46 21.11
C PRO A 52 -12.01 27.73 20.93
N GLY A 53 -12.76 27.83 19.83
CA GLY A 53 -13.71 28.90 19.53
C GLY A 53 -13.17 29.93 18.54
N SER A 54 -12.17 29.58 17.71
CA SER A 54 -11.55 30.55 16.80
C SER A 54 -12.48 30.98 15.66
N TRP A 55 -13.27 30.06 15.10
CA TRP A 55 -14.25 30.37 14.06
C TRP A 55 -15.50 31.03 14.64
N SER A 56 -15.99 30.54 15.77
CA SER A 56 -17.00 31.20 16.60
C SER A 56 -16.66 32.66 16.90
N GLN A 57 -15.40 32.99 17.19
CA GLN A 57 -14.97 34.37 17.42
C GLN A 57 -15.04 35.23 16.15
N VAL A 58 -14.73 34.67 14.98
CA VAL A 58 -14.89 35.35 13.69
C VAL A 58 -16.38 35.62 13.44
N LEU A 59 -17.24 34.62 13.62
CA LEU A 59 -18.69 34.75 13.45
C LEU A 59 -19.28 35.81 14.40
N SER A 60 -18.88 35.80 15.67
CA SER A 60 -19.26 36.83 16.64
C SER A 60 -18.89 38.24 16.15
N LYS A 61 -17.65 38.45 15.69
CA LYS A 61 -17.21 39.78 15.23
C LYS A 61 -17.80 40.22 13.89
N LYS A 62 -17.91 39.29 12.92
CA LYS A 62 -18.25 39.59 11.51
C LYS A 62 -19.71 39.42 11.16
N VAL A 63 -20.46 38.61 11.91
CA VAL A 63 -21.90 38.41 11.71
C VAL A 63 -22.66 39.15 12.81
N TYR A 64 -22.39 38.87 14.09
CA TYR A 64 -23.15 39.45 15.20
C TYR A 64 -22.84 40.94 15.43
N PHE A 65 -21.58 41.30 15.67
CA PHE A 65 -21.21 42.70 15.96
C PHE A 65 -21.21 43.63 14.74
N ALA A 66 -21.23 43.07 13.52
CA ALA A 66 -21.32 43.86 12.29
C ALA A 66 -22.71 44.48 12.06
N GLN A 67 -23.74 44.01 12.77
CA GLN A 67 -25.11 44.52 12.68
C GLN A 67 -25.42 45.51 13.80
N ASP A 68 -26.38 46.40 13.54
CA ASP A 68 -26.92 47.37 14.50
C ASP A 68 -27.61 46.67 15.69
N GLU A 69 -27.70 47.33 16.84
CA GLU A 69 -28.25 46.74 18.09
C GLU A 69 -29.66 46.17 17.94
N GLU A 70 -30.51 46.76 17.10
CA GLU A 70 -31.86 46.25 16.84
C GLU A 70 -31.84 44.93 16.04
N LYS A 71 -30.96 44.82 15.03
CA LYS A 71 -30.82 43.64 14.16
C LYS A 71 -30.06 42.49 14.81
N ARG A 72 -29.26 42.76 15.85
CA ARG A 72 -28.55 41.71 16.62
C ARG A 72 -29.50 40.71 17.29
N LYS A 73 -30.74 41.10 17.56
CA LYS A 73 -31.77 40.22 18.13
C LYS A 73 -32.15 39.09 17.17
N ASP A 74 -31.98 39.31 15.87
CA ASP A 74 -32.32 38.33 14.83
C ASP A 74 -31.17 37.37 14.51
N ILE A 75 -30.01 37.54 15.17
CA ILE A 75 -28.80 36.75 14.92
C ILE A 75 -28.60 35.72 16.03
N CYS A 76 -28.49 34.46 15.64
CA CYS A 76 -28.23 33.36 16.56
C CYS A 76 -27.03 32.55 16.07
N ILE A 77 -25.97 32.49 16.89
CA ILE A 77 -24.78 31.69 16.61
C ILE A 77 -24.71 30.59 17.66
N VAL A 78 -24.74 29.33 17.23
CA VAL A 78 -24.62 28.15 18.11
C VAL A 78 -23.31 27.45 17.79
N ALA A 79 -22.46 27.27 18.80
CA ALA A 79 -21.18 26.62 18.66
C ALA A 79 -21.15 25.32 19.47
N VAL A 80 -20.77 24.24 18.80
CA VAL A 80 -20.91 22.86 19.28
C VAL A 80 -19.56 22.18 19.32
N ASP A 81 -19.21 21.63 20.48
CA ASP A 81 -18.00 20.81 20.63
C ASP A 81 -18.16 19.80 21.77
N LEU A 82 -17.38 18.72 21.75
CA LEU A 82 -17.26 17.79 22.87
C LEU A 82 -16.55 18.43 24.06
N GLN A 83 -15.61 19.34 23.79
CA GLN A 83 -14.84 20.07 24.78
C GLN A 83 -15.52 21.40 25.14
N PRO A 84 -15.53 21.78 26.43
CA PRO A 84 -15.99 23.11 26.82
C PRO A 84 -15.02 24.18 26.28
N MET A 85 -15.56 25.32 25.85
CA MET A 85 -14.77 26.47 25.42
C MET A 85 -15.13 27.72 26.23
N SER A 86 -14.23 28.71 26.28
CA SER A 86 -14.52 29.94 27.02
C SER A 86 -15.64 30.74 26.36
N PRO A 87 -16.57 31.36 27.11
CA PRO A 87 -17.68 32.15 26.57
C PRO A 87 -17.25 33.18 25.53
N LEU A 88 -18.07 33.37 24.49
CA LEU A 88 -17.90 34.38 23.46
C LEU A 88 -19.19 35.22 23.37
N PRO A 89 -19.09 36.56 23.32
CA PRO A 89 -20.29 37.40 23.22
C PRO A 89 -21.08 37.09 21.94
N GLY A 90 -22.41 36.98 22.05
CA GLY A 90 -23.29 36.67 20.92
C GLY A 90 -23.18 35.22 20.40
N VAL A 91 -22.52 34.32 21.13
CA VAL A 91 -22.39 32.89 20.77
C VAL A 91 -22.94 32.02 21.89
N ILE A 92 -23.93 31.19 21.57
CA ILE A 92 -24.47 30.16 22.43
C ILE A 92 -23.55 28.95 22.33
N GLN A 93 -23.11 28.42 23.47
CA GLN A 93 -22.17 27.30 23.52
C GLN A 93 -22.90 26.04 23.95
N LEU A 94 -22.84 25.01 23.12
CA LEU A 94 -23.45 23.73 23.35
C LEU A 94 -22.35 22.67 23.46
N GLN A 95 -22.18 22.08 24.63
CA GLN A 95 -21.36 20.89 24.75
C GLN A 95 -22.17 19.68 24.27
N GLY A 96 -21.75 19.06 23.16
CA GLY A 96 -22.53 18.01 22.52
C GLY A 96 -21.72 17.25 21.47
N ASP A 97 -22.09 15.99 21.27
CA ASP A 97 -21.53 15.16 20.22
C ASP A 97 -22.28 15.40 18.92
N ILE A 98 -21.57 15.75 17.85
CA ILE A 98 -22.17 16.02 16.54
C ILE A 98 -22.71 14.74 15.86
N THR A 99 -22.42 13.55 16.40
CA THR A 99 -23.00 12.28 15.93
C THR A 99 -24.33 11.93 16.60
N GLU A 100 -24.84 12.75 17.51
CA GLU A 100 -26.05 12.48 18.28
C GLU A 100 -27.26 13.33 17.83
N ILE A 101 -28.44 12.71 17.72
CA ILE A 101 -29.70 13.41 17.37
C ILE A 101 -30.03 14.49 18.40
N SER A 102 -29.79 14.19 19.68
CA SER A 102 -30.06 15.13 20.77
C SER A 102 -29.30 16.45 20.63
N THR A 103 -28.13 16.43 19.96
CA THR A 103 -27.37 17.65 19.64
C THR A 103 -28.07 18.46 18.56
N ALA A 104 -28.57 17.82 17.50
CA ALA A 104 -29.34 18.48 16.44
C ALA A 104 -30.62 19.13 17.00
N GLU A 105 -31.37 18.40 17.83
CA GLU A 105 -32.60 18.90 18.47
C GLU A 105 -32.33 20.13 19.34
N LYS A 106 -31.23 20.11 20.11
CA LYS A 106 -30.81 21.27 20.91
C LYS A 106 -30.45 22.46 20.04
N ILE A 107 -29.70 22.26 18.95
CA ILE A 107 -29.37 23.35 18.01
C ILE A 107 -30.65 23.99 17.46
N ILE A 108 -31.60 23.18 16.99
CA ILE A 108 -32.88 23.66 16.45
C ILE A 108 -33.70 24.38 17.51
N SER A 109 -33.66 23.93 18.77
CA SER A 109 -34.35 24.61 19.88
C SER A 109 -33.83 26.03 20.12
N TYR A 110 -32.52 26.28 19.92
CA TYR A 110 -31.92 27.62 20.01
C TYR A 110 -32.26 28.51 18.80
N PHE A 111 -32.70 27.92 17.69
CA PHE A 111 -33.21 28.64 16.53
C PHE A 111 -34.73 28.75 16.53
N GLU A 112 -35.39 28.46 17.65
CA GLU A 112 -36.86 28.53 17.78
C GLU A 112 -37.59 27.66 16.74
N GLY A 113 -37.00 26.53 16.36
CA GLY A 113 -37.53 25.63 15.33
C GLY A 113 -37.13 25.97 13.89
N LEU A 114 -36.38 27.05 13.67
CA LEU A 114 -35.83 27.42 12.37
C LEU A 114 -34.50 26.71 12.07
N THR A 115 -34.10 26.73 10.80
CA THR A 115 -32.85 26.12 10.32
C THR A 115 -31.76 27.17 10.07
N ALA A 116 -30.51 26.75 10.19
CA ALA A 116 -29.30 27.54 10.00
C ALA A 116 -29.12 27.99 8.54
N ASP A 117 -28.61 29.20 8.36
CA ASP A 117 -28.20 29.73 7.05
C ASP A 117 -26.80 29.24 6.66
N LEU A 118 -25.92 29.09 7.65
CA LEU A 118 -24.52 28.70 7.50
C LEU A 118 -24.12 27.66 8.57
N VAL A 119 -23.44 26.61 8.14
CA VAL A 119 -22.78 25.64 9.03
C VAL A 119 -21.28 25.62 8.69
N VAL A 120 -20.42 25.78 9.70
CA VAL A 120 -18.96 25.75 9.55
C VAL A 120 -18.34 24.68 10.45
N CYS A 121 -17.24 24.05 10.02
CA CYS A 121 -16.54 23.01 10.77
C CYS A 121 -15.02 23.04 10.54
N ASP A 122 -14.23 23.46 11.55
CA ASP A 122 -12.76 23.43 11.53
C ASP A 122 -12.19 22.17 12.23
N GLY A 123 -13.04 21.19 12.53
CA GLY A 123 -12.65 19.98 13.25
C GLY A 123 -11.53 19.21 12.57
N ALA A 124 -10.58 18.72 13.36
CA ALA A 124 -9.49 17.86 12.91
C ALA A 124 -9.20 16.75 13.95
N PRO A 125 -8.82 15.54 13.53
CA PRO A 125 -8.40 14.50 14.45
C PRO A 125 -7.01 14.77 15.01
N ASP A 126 -6.67 14.07 16.09
CA ASP A 126 -5.30 13.99 16.57
C ASP A 126 -4.42 13.31 15.51
N VAL A 127 -3.46 14.06 14.98
CA VAL A 127 -2.56 13.61 13.91
C VAL A 127 -1.65 12.51 14.45
N THR A 128 -1.85 11.28 13.99
CA THR A 128 -1.09 10.09 14.42
C THR A 128 0.26 9.97 13.70
N GLY A 129 0.43 10.69 12.59
CA GLY A 129 1.59 10.58 11.70
C GLY A 129 1.45 9.47 10.66
N LEU A 130 0.33 8.75 10.66
CA LEU A 130 -0.07 7.79 9.63
C LEU A 130 -1.06 8.47 8.69
N HIS A 131 -0.57 9.07 7.60
CA HIS A 131 -1.36 9.93 6.73
C HIS A 131 -2.69 9.32 6.23
N ALA A 132 -2.71 8.03 5.89
CA ALA A 132 -3.93 7.35 5.44
C ALA A 132 -4.99 7.21 6.55
N LEU A 133 -4.55 6.98 7.80
CA LEU A 133 -5.45 6.89 8.94
C LEU A 133 -5.98 8.28 9.33
N ASP A 134 -5.11 9.29 9.34
CA ASP A 134 -5.47 10.67 9.64
C ASP A 134 -6.46 11.22 8.59
N GLU A 135 -6.28 10.87 7.30
CA GLU A 135 -7.21 11.16 6.20
C GLU A 135 -8.58 10.49 6.41
N TYR A 136 -8.57 9.19 6.74
CA TYR A 136 -9.79 8.44 6.98
C TYR A 136 -10.60 9.08 8.11
N ILE A 137 -9.96 9.34 9.25
CA ILE A 137 -10.65 9.93 10.42
C ILE A 137 -11.14 11.35 10.11
N GLN A 138 -10.36 12.18 9.41
CA GLN A 138 -10.82 13.50 8.97
C GLN A 138 -12.06 13.40 8.09
N SER A 139 -12.09 12.45 7.15
CA SER A 139 -13.23 12.25 6.26
C SER A 139 -14.48 11.81 7.04
N GLN A 140 -14.31 10.95 8.05
CA GLN A 140 -15.41 10.56 8.95
C GLN A 140 -15.98 11.75 9.71
N LEU A 141 -15.11 12.65 10.18
CA LEU A 141 -15.54 13.86 10.89
C LEU A 141 -16.35 14.80 9.99
N VAL A 142 -15.97 14.94 8.72
CA VAL A 142 -16.70 15.72 7.73
C VAL A 142 -18.06 15.10 7.41
N LEU A 143 -18.13 13.77 7.31
CA LEU A 143 -19.39 13.06 7.10
C LEU A 143 -20.32 13.19 8.31
N ALA A 144 -19.80 13.14 9.55
CA ALA A 144 -20.58 13.42 10.74
C ALA A 144 -21.13 14.86 10.73
N ALA A 145 -20.28 15.84 10.39
CA ALA A 145 -20.68 17.24 10.26
C ALA A 145 -21.73 17.46 9.16
N LEU A 146 -21.60 16.76 8.03
CA LEU A 146 -22.60 16.76 6.96
C LEU A 146 -23.92 16.15 7.45
N ASN A 147 -23.87 15.03 8.15
CA ASN A 147 -25.06 14.32 8.58
C ASN A 147 -25.91 15.19 9.52
N ILE A 148 -25.29 15.81 10.53
CA ILE A 148 -26.00 16.76 11.39
C ILE A 148 -26.46 18.01 10.61
N ALA A 149 -25.69 18.48 9.62
CA ALA A 149 -26.11 19.56 8.73
C ALA A 149 -27.42 19.23 7.99
N THR A 150 -27.68 17.96 7.67
CA THR A 150 -28.95 17.58 7.01
C THR A 150 -30.21 17.80 7.87
N PHE A 151 -30.06 17.91 9.18
CA PHE A 151 -31.16 18.24 10.11
C PHE A 151 -31.32 19.73 10.32
N ILE A 152 -30.21 20.48 10.30
CA ILE A 152 -30.18 21.85 10.82
C ILE A 152 -30.00 22.91 9.74
N LEU A 153 -29.58 22.58 8.52
CA LEU A 153 -29.30 23.55 7.47
C LEU A 153 -30.54 23.84 6.62
N LYS A 154 -30.79 25.11 6.29
CA LYS A 154 -31.93 25.51 5.44
C LYS A 154 -31.71 25.17 3.98
N GLU A 155 -32.78 25.01 3.21
CA GLU A 155 -32.72 25.01 1.75
C GLU A 155 -31.99 26.27 1.26
N THR A 156 -31.09 26.10 0.30
CA THR A 156 -30.12 27.08 -0.20
C THR A 156 -28.97 27.47 0.74
N GLY A 157 -28.89 26.88 1.94
CA GLY A 157 -27.85 27.15 2.94
C GLY A 157 -26.43 26.80 2.49
N THR A 158 -25.45 27.30 3.23
CA THR A 158 -24.01 27.10 2.97
C THR A 158 -23.36 26.22 4.04
N PHE A 159 -22.48 25.33 3.62
CA PHE A 159 -21.71 24.44 4.50
C PHE A 159 -20.21 24.58 4.20
N VAL A 160 -19.39 24.78 5.23
CA VAL A 160 -17.93 24.89 5.10
C VAL A 160 -17.28 23.90 6.05
N ALA A 161 -16.38 23.05 5.57
CA ALA A 161 -15.70 22.07 6.43
C ALA A 161 -14.23 21.87 6.05
N LYS A 162 -13.38 21.61 7.05
CA LYS A 162 -12.00 21.20 6.86
C LYS A 162 -11.92 19.80 6.25
N VAL A 163 -11.04 19.63 5.26
CA VAL A 163 -10.74 18.34 4.63
C VAL A 163 -9.23 18.15 4.52
N PHE A 164 -8.78 16.89 4.47
CA PHE A 164 -7.41 16.55 4.08
C PHE A 164 -7.39 16.13 2.61
N ARG A 165 -6.59 16.82 1.80
CA ARG A 165 -6.37 16.52 0.38
C ARG A 165 -5.49 15.29 0.26
N ALA A 166 -6.10 14.19 -0.16
CA ALA A 166 -5.42 12.94 -0.43
C ALA A 166 -6.25 12.08 -1.42
N ARG A 167 -5.91 10.79 -1.56
CA ARG A 167 -6.20 9.96 -2.74
C ARG A 167 -7.70 9.83 -3.05
N ASP A 168 -8.55 9.80 -2.03
CA ASP A 168 -9.98 9.50 -2.18
C ASP A 168 -10.90 10.72 -2.03
N ILE A 169 -10.34 11.93 -2.08
CA ILE A 169 -11.12 13.18 -1.88
C ILE A 169 -12.23 13.38 -2.92
N THR A 170 -12.12 12.77 -4.11
CA THR A 170 -13.15 12.82 -5.15
C THR A 170 -14.44 12.14 -4.71
N LEU A 171 -14.36 11.07 -3.93
CA LEU A 171 -15.54 10.39 -3.38
C LEU A 171 -16.30 11.32 -2.44
N LEU A 172 -15.59 12.00 -1.54
CA LEU A 172 -16.16 12.96 -0.61
C LEU A 172 -16.86 14.12 -1.35
N TYR A 173 -16.25 14.63 -2.43
CA TYR A 173 -16.89 15.66 -3.26
C TYR A 173 -18.15 15.16 -3.98
N GLY A 174 -18.13 13.91 -4.46
CA GLY A 174 -19.30 13.26 -5.02
C GLY A 174 -20.44 13.16 -4.01
N GLN A 175 -20.13 12.76 -2.76
CA GLN A 175 -21.11 12.68 -1.68
C GLN A 175 -21.67 14.06 -1.30
N LEU A 176 -20.84 15.10 -1.24
CA LEU A 176 -21.29 16.47 -0.96
C LEU A 176 -22.20 17.02 -2.08
N LYS A 177 -21.90 16.74 -3.36
CA LYS A 177 -22.74 17.20 -4.49
C LYS A 177 -24.16 16.62 -4.52
N ILE A 178 -24.45 15.59 -3.72
CA ILE A 178 -25.81 15.07 -3.56
C ILE A 178 -26.68 16.07 -2.80
N PHE A 179 -26.09 16.78 -1.84
CA PHE A 179 -26.79 17.69 -0.94
C PHE A 179 -26.57 19.16 -1.27
N PHE A 180 -25.63 19.50 -2.15
CA PHE A 180 -25.29 20.88 -2.48
C PHE A 180 -25.16 21.09 -3.99
N LYS A 181 -25.74 22.19 -4.48
CA LYS A 181 -25.65 22.58 -5.90
C LYS A 181 -24.21 22.88 -6.33
N GLU A 182 -23.43 23.53 -5.47
CA GLU A 182 -22.05 23.91 -5.76
C GLU A 182 -21.13 23.43 -4.64
N VAL A 183 -19.97 22.85 -5.00
CA VAL A 183 -18.96 22.36 -4.06
C VAL A 183 -17.59 22.81 -4.55
N TYR A 184 -16.93 23.67 -3.80
CA TYR A 184 -15.59 24.21 -4.09
C TYR A 184 -14.57 23.68 -3.09
N CYS A 185 -13.32 23.51 -3.52
CA CYS A 185 -12.19 23.29 -2.62
C CYS A 185 -11.39 24.59 -2.48
N ALA A 186 -11.39 25.17 -1.29
CA ALA A 186 -10.63 26.36 -0.95
C ALA A 186 -9.35 25.98 -0.18
N LYS A 187 -8.22 26.60 -0.54
CA LYS A 187 -6.98 26.53 0.23
C LYS A 187 -6.55 27.94 0.64
N PRO A 188 -6.98 28.42 1.81
CA PRO A 188 -6.67 29.77 2.29
C PRO A 188 -5.17 29.99 2.40
N ARG A 189 -4.69 31.22 2.12
CA ARG A 189 -3.27 31.60 2.20
C ARG A 189 -2.67 31.40 3.60
N SER A 190 -3.53 31.42 4.62
CA SER A 190 -3.17 31.13 6.00
C SER A 190 -2.90 29.65 6.28
N SER A 191 -3.26 28.75 5.37
CA SER A 191 -2.91 27.32 5.39
C SER A 191 -1.60 27.09 4.62
N ARG A 192 -0.71 26.24 5.14
CA ARG A 192 0.61 26.02 4.50
C ARG A 192 0.43 25.28 3.17
N GLN A 193 1.19 25.69 2.14
CA GLN A 193 1.14 25.02 0.83
C GLN A 193 1.49 23.53 0.93
N SER A 194 2.46 23.19 1.77
CA SER A 194 2.88 21.80 2.06
C SER A 194 1.93 21.01 2.94
N SER A 195 0.86 21.62 3.49
CA SER A 195 -0.15 20.91 4.28
C SER A 195 -1.15 20.22 3.37
N CYS A 196 -1.60 19.02 3.74
CA CYS A 196 -2.77 18.38 3.12
C CYS A 196 -4.08 19.10 3.49
N GLU A 197 -4.08 19.97 4.50
CA GLU A 197 -5.27 20.74 4.91
C GLU A 197 -5.82 21.63 3.77
N ALA A 198 -7.11 21.50 3.52
CA ALA A 198 -7.92 22.38 2.69
C ALA A 198 -9.35 22.46 3.26
N PHE A 199 -10.24 23.17 2.58
CA PHE A 199 -11.61 23.39 3.01
C PHE A 199 -12.58 23.15 1.86
N VAL A 200 -13.69 22.47 2.12
CA VAL A 200 -14.82 22.45 1.19
C VAL A 200 -15.73 23.63 1.50
N VAL A 201 -16.20 24.31 0.45
CA VAL A 201 -17.21 25.36 0.50
C VAL A 201 -18.37 24.91 -0.36
N CYS A 202 -19.46 24.53 0.28
CA CYS A 202 -20.63 23.94 -0.34
C CYS A 202 -21.79 24.93 -0.28
N LYS A 203 -22.39 25.27 -1.42
CA LYS A 203 -23.49 26.24 -1.52
C LYS A 203 -24.73 25.62 -2.15
N GLY A 204 -25.88 26.18 -1.78
CA GLY A 204 -27.16 25.75 -2.35
C GLY A 204 -27.57 24.39 -1.80
N PHE A 205 -27.62 24.25 -0.48
CA PHE A 205 -28.09 23.03 0.17
C PHE A 205 -29.49 22.65 -0.32
N SER A 206 -29.70 21.38 -0.64
CA SER A 206 -31.01 20.85 -0.99
C SER A 206 -31.10 19.37 -0.68
N LEU A 207 -32.16 18.97 0.03
CA LEU A 207 -32.37 17.58 0.39
C LEU A 207 -32.89 16.78 -0.82
N PRO A 208 -32.30 15.62 -1.14
CA PRO A 208 -32.83 14.75 -2.20
C PRO A 208 -34.28 14.37 -1.93
N LYS A 209 -35.10 14.28 -2.99
CA LYS A 209 -36.53 13.95 -2.86
C LYS A 209 -36.72 12.61 -2.13
N GLY A 210 -37.44 12.65 -1.03
CA GLY A 210 -37.76 11.51 -0.17
C GLY A 210 -36.68 11.15 0.86
N TYR A 211 -35.52 11.79 0.84
CA TYR A 211 -34.48 11.58 1.85
C TYR A 211 -35.00 12.02 3.21
N ILE A 212 -34.86 11.16 4.22
CA ILE A 212 -35.23 11.47 5.60
C ILE A 212 -33.92 11.49 6.39
N PRO A 213 -33.47 12.67 6.87
CA PRO A 213 -32.29 12.79 7.72
C PRO A 213 -32.25 11.71 8.81
N THR A 214 -31.12 11.02 8.94
CA THR A 214 -30.95 9.95 9.92
C THR A 214 -29.55 9.94 10.53
N MET A 215 -29.48 9.83 11.87
CA MET A 215 -28.22 9.65 12.58
C MET A 215 -27.87 8.18 12.83
N LYS A 216 -28.65 7.22 12.28
CA LYS A 216 -28.45 5.78 12.53
C LYS A 216 -27.20 5.20 11.88
N ASN A 217 -26.58 5.90 10.94
CA ASN A 217 -25.44 5.38 10.19
C ASN A 217 -24.27 6.37 10.16
N PRO A 218 -23.71 6.77 11.31
CA PRO A 218 -22.61 7.71 11.34
C PRO A 218 -21.28 6.95 11.17
N MET A 219 -21.13 6.14 10.11
CA MET A 219 -19.87 5.49 9.64
C MET A 219 -18.82 5.13 10.73
N LEU A 220 -19.30 4.64 11.87
CA LEU A 220 -18.51 4.15 13.01
C LEU A 220 -18.98 2.74 13.41
N CYS A 221 -19.84 2.11 12.59
CA CYS A 221 -20.37 0.79 12.88
C CYS A 221 -19.38 -0.30 12.47
N PRO A 222 -19.06 -1.27 13.35
CA PRO A 222 -18.16 -2.38 13.05
C PRO A 222 -18.71 -3.35 11.98
N ASP A 223 -19.98 -3.24 11.58
CA ASP A 223 -20.66 -4.12 10.61
C ASP A 223 -21.38 -3.33 9.50
N TYR A 224 -20.61 -2.47 8.82
CA TYR A 224 -21.04 -1.55 7.76
C TYR A 224 -21.97 -2.19 6.71
N ASP A 225 -21.65 -3.41 6.26
CA ASP A 225 -22.41 -4.09 5.20
C ASP A 225 -23.82 -4.49 5.65
N ALA A 226 -24.01 -4.86 6.92
CA ALA A 226 -25.32 -5.31 7.41
C ALA A 226 -26.31 -4.14 7.56
N GLU A 227 -25.85 -2.99 8.05
CA GLU A 227 -26.70 -1.81 8.24
C GLU A 227 -27.02 -1.12 6.91
N VAL A 228 -26.04 -0.96 6.01
CA VAL A 228 -26.25 -0.34 4.70
C VAL A 228 -27.25 -1.14 3.86
N ASN A 229 -27.21 -2.47 3.93
CA ASN A 229 -28.14 -3.34 3.21
C ASN A 229 -29.59 -3.31 3.77
N SER A 230 -29.77 -2.82 5.00
CA SER A 230 -31.08 -2.69 5.65
C SER A 230 -31.81 -1.37 5.32
N LEU A 231 -31.12 -0.39 4.74
CA LEU A 231 -31.71 0.89 4.36
C LEU A 231 -32.69 0.72 3.19
N LEU A 232 -33.69 1.58 3.05
CA LEU A 232 -34.66 1.53 1.95
C LEU A 232 -34.85 2.91 1.31
N GLY A 233 -35.04 2.94 -0.01
CA GLY A 233 -35.31 4.16 -0.78
C GLY A 233 -34.14 5.14 -0.81
N PRO A 234 -34.37 6.47 -0.67
CA PRO A 234 -33.35 7.51 -0.78
C PRO A 234 -32.33 7.52 0.38
N ASN A 235 -32.61 6.82 1.47
CA ASN A 235 -31.63 6.56 2.54
C ASN A 235 -30.67 5.41 2.17
N ARG A 236 -31.06 4.55 1.21
CA ARG A 236 -30.22 3.57 0.51
C ARG A 236 -29.83 4.09 -0.88
N LEU A 237 -29.81 5.40 -1.08
CA LEU A 237 -29.30 5.95 -2.32
C LEU A 237 -27.80 5.69 -2.34
N LEU A 238 -27.42 4.52 -2.85
CA LEU A 238 -26.08 4.30 -3.38
C LEU A 238 -25.89 5.41 -4.39
N VAL A 239 -24.92 6.28 -4.13
CA VAL A 239 -24.50 7.29 -5.10
C VAL A 239 -24.33 6.52 -6.39
N PRO A 240 -25.14 6.77 -7.43
CA PRO A 240 -24.94 6.08 -8.68
C PRO A 240 -23.52 6.41 -9.06
N PHE A 241 -22.72 5.39 -9.26
CA PHE A 241 -21.50 5.56 -10.00
C PHE A 241 -21.94 5.95 -11.41
N LEU A 242 -22.04 7.25 -11.64
CA LEU A 242 -22.99 7.84 -12.56
C LEU A 242 -22.52 7.77 -14.01
N ALA A 243 -22.28 6.63 -14.63
CA ALA A 243 -21.72 6.65 -15.99
C ALA A 243 -22.53 7.49 -16.98
N CYS A 244 -22.06 8.70 -17.35
CA CYS A 244 -22.86 9.60 -18.20
C CYS A 244 -23.10 8.95 -19.57
N GLY A 245 -24.37 8.64 -19.87
CA GLY A 245 -24.81 8.16 -21.16
C GLY A 245 -26.28 7.76 -21.11
N ASP A 246 -27.00 8.09 -22.17
CA ASP A 246 -28.43 7.79 -22.38
C ASP A 246 -28.72 6.28 -22.31
N LEU A 247 -29.62 5.87 -21.41
CA LEU A 247 -30.07 4.48 -21.20
C LEU A 247 -31.07 3.98 -22.27
N SER A 248 -31.39 4.80 -23.28
CA SER A 248 -32.29 4.47 -24.39
C SER A 248 -31.58 4.36 -25.75
N GLY A 249 -30.25 4.53 -25.78
CA GLY A 249 -29.43 4.39 -26.99
C GLY A 249 -29.11 2.93 -27.34
N TRP A 250 -28.95 2.68 -28.64
CA TRP A 250 -28.56 1.39 -29.21
C TRP A 250 -27.21 0.91 -28.63
N ASP A 251 -27.19 -0.34 -28.18
CA ASP A 251 -26.07 -1.03 -27.54
C ASP A 251 -25.13 -1.65 -28.60
N SER A 252 -23.87 -1.22 -28.59
CA SER A 252 -22.86 -1.56 -29.59
C SER A 252 -22.41 -3.03 -29.58
N ASP A 253 -22.75 -3.78 -28.54
CA ASP A 253 -22.43 -5.22 -28.43
C ASP A 253 -23.59 -6.10 -28.90
N ARG A 254 -24.70 -5.50 -29.37
CA ARG A 254 -25.84 -6.16 -29.98
C ARG A 254 -25.92 -5.87 -31.47
N THR A 255 -26.28 -6.87 -32.27
CA THR A 255 -26.62 -6.65 -33.69
C THR A 255 -28.11 -6.37 -33.80
N TYR A 256 -28.46 -5.28 -34.47
CA TYR A 256 -29.85 -4.85 -34.69
C TYR A 256 -30.24 -5.04 -36.15
N GLU A 257 -31.51 -5.34 -36.40
CA GLU A 257 -32.03 -5.25 -37.76
C GLU A 257 -32.10 -3.78 -38.18
N LEU A 258 -31.70 -3.48 -39.42
CA LEU A 258 -31.80 -2.16 -40.02
C LEU A 258 -33.29 -1.84 -40.24
N GLU A 259 -33.97 -1.36 -39.22
CA GLU A 259 -35.24 -0.67 -39.39
C GLU A 259 -34.94 0.71 -39.97
N LEU A 260 -34.91 0.79 -41.29
CA LEU A 260 -34.93 2.07 -42.00
C LEU A 260 -36.24 2.77 -41.66
N PRO A 261 -36.21 3.96 -41.02
CA PRO A 261 -37.45 4.65 -40.71
C PRO A 261 -38.14 5.01 -42.02
N SER A 262 -39.45 4.80 -42.07
CA SER A 262 -40.32 5.22 -43.16
C SER A 262 -40.34 6.75 -43.24
N PHE A 263 -39.30 7.34 -43.80
CA PHE A 263 -39.26 8.76 -44.12
C PHE A 263 -39.96 8.97 -45.47
N SER A 264 -41.10 9.64 -45.39
CA SER A 264 -41.91 10.13 -46.49
C SER A 264 -41.16 11.25 -47.23
N GLY A 265 -40.52 10.90 -48.34
CA GLY A 265 -39.94 11.85 -49.28
C GLY A 265 -39.23 11.13 -50.41
N GLU A 266 -39.72 11.29 -51.65
CA GLU A 266 -39.16 10.63 -52.84
C GLU A 266 -37.71 11.02 -53.16
N ALA A 267 -37.18 12.09 -52.55
CA ALA A 267 -35.88 12.66 -52.91
C ALA A 267 -34.64 12.03 -52.23
N GLU A 268 -34.78 11.14 -51.23
CA GLU A 268 -33.63 10.53 -50.54
C GLU A 268 -33.45 9.02 -50.77
N ARG A 269 -34.33 8.37 -51.53
CA ARG A 269 -34.19 6.94 -51.91
C ARG A 269 -33.02 6.65 -52.86
N GLU A 270 -32.41 7.67 -53.46
CA GLU A 270 -31.33 7.51 -54.43
C GLU A 270 -29.91 7.55 -53.84
N ARG A 271 -29.74 7.79 -52.53
CA ARG A 271 -28.40 8.00 -51.94
C ARG A 271 -27.67 6.73 -51.48
N TYR A 272 -28.31 5.57 -51.48
CA TYR A 272 -27.67 4.31 -51.10
C TYR A 272 -28.08 3.17 -52.03
N GLU A 273 -27.18 2.82 -52.95
CA GLU A 273 -27.34 1.68 -53.86
C GLU A 273 -26.50 0.51 -53.32
N TYR A 274 -27.15 -0.57 -52.90
CA TYR A 274 -26.45 -1.77 -52.44
C TYR A 274 -25.73 -2.42 -53.61
N ARG A 275 -24.39 -2.38 -53.62
CA ARG A 275 -23.57 -3.03 -54.66
C ARG A 275 -23.04 -4.38 -54.17
N PRO A 276 -23.10 -5.43 -55.00
CA PRO A 276 -22.51 -6.72 -54.66
C PRO A 276 -20.99 -6.57 -54.51
N VAL A 277 -20.44 -7.25 -53.50
CA VAL A 277 -18.99 -7.26 -53.23
C VAL A 277 -18.23 -7.82 -54.44
N VAL A 278 -17.12 -7.16 -54.79
CA VAL A 278 -16.32 -7.42 -56.01
C VAL A 278 -15.69 -8.82 -56.01
N GLN A 279 -15.56 -9.45 -54.84
CA GLN A 279 -15.29 -10.88 -54.71
C GLN A 279 -15.96 -11.40 -53.43
N PRO A 280 -16.91 -12.36 -53.52
CA PRO A 280 -17.46 -12.99 -52.34
C PRO A 280 -16.41 -13.90 -51.68
N PRO A 281 -16.39 -14.01 -50.33
CA PRO A 281 -15.47 -14.90 -49.62
C PRO A 281 -15.64 -16.34 -50.10
N THR A 282 -14.54 -16.93 -50.60
CA THR A 282 -14.46 -18.36 -50.89
C THR A 282 -14.45 -19.12 -49.57
N GLU A 283 -15.65 -19.49 -49.12
CA GLU A 283 -15.98 -20.30 -47.95
C GLU A 283 -15.53 -19.74 -46.57
N PRO A 284 -16.48 -19.32 -45.70
CA PRO A 284 -16.15 -18.89 -44.34
C PRO A 284 -15.59 -20.03 -43.49
N ALA A 285 -14.52 -19.77 -42.73
CA ALA A 285 -13.85 -20.72 -41.83
C ALA A 285 -14.80 -21.33 -40.77
N TYR A 286 -15.88 -20.62 -40.43
CA TYR A 286 -16.91 -21.07 -39.51
C TYR A 286 -18.01 -21.92 -40.17
N LYS A 287 -18.01 -22.13 -41.49
CA LYS A 287 -19.03 -22.94 -42.19
C LYS A 287 -19.09 -24.36 -41.61
N LYS A 288 -17.92 -24.94 -41.29
CA LYS A 288 -17.81 -26.26 -40.65
C LYS A 288 -18.32 -26.24 -39.21
N ALA A 289 -18.00 -25.20 -38.44
CA ALA A 289 -18.49 -25.03 -37.07
C ALA A 289 -20.01 -24.82 -37.01
N CYS A 290 -20.57 -24.02 -37.93
CA CYS A 290 -22.01 -23.83 -38.09
C CYS A 290 -22.71 -25.10 -38.56
N ALA A 291 -22.09 -25.90 -39.44
CA ALA A 291 -22.61 -27.21 -39.85
C ALA A 291 -22.57 -28.23 -38.70
N LEU A 292 -21.51 -28.24 -37.89
CA LEU A 292 -21.40 -29.09 -36.69
C LEU A 292 -22.39 -28.67 -35.60
N LYS A 293 -22.62 -27.37 -35.42
CA LYS A 293 -23.66 -26.82 -34.52
C LYS A 293 -25.07 -27.18 -35.02
N LYS A 294 -25.35 -27.03 -36.32
CA LYS A 294 -26.64 -27.40 -36.92
C LYS A 294 -26.92 -28.91 -36.88
N SER A 295 -25.88 -29.74 -36.96
CA SER A 295 -26.01 -31.20 -36.85
C SER A 295 -25.94 -31.72 -35.42
N GLY A 296 -25.90 -30.84 -34.41
CA GLY A 296 -25.85 -31.22 -32.99
C GLY A 296 -24.56 -31.93 -32.57
N LYS A 297 -23.52 -31.94 -33.41
CA LYS A 297 -22.23 -32.58 -33.15
C LYS A 297 -21.25 -31.67 -32.40
N LEU A 298 -21.64 -30.43 -32.13
CA LEU A 298 -20.91 -29.46 -31.32
C LEU A 298 -21.49 -29.46 -29.89
N ALA A 299 -21.31 -30.57 -29.15
CA ALA A 299 -21.77 -30.67 -27.76
C ALA A 299 -20.74 -30.04 -26.81
N ARG A 300 -21.21 -29.23 -25.85
CA ARG A 300 -20.43 -28.91 -24.65
C ARG A 300 -20.24 -30.22 -23.88
N PRO A 301 -19.03 -30.56 -23.40
CA PRO A 301 -18.92 -31.67 -22.47
C PRO A 301 -19.70 -31.30 -21.21
N GLU A 302 -20.67 -32.14 -20.83
CA GLU A 302 -21.24 -32.11 -19.49
C GLU A 302 -20.09 -32.41 -18.52
N MET A 303 -19.62 -31.39 -17.80
CA MET A 303 -18.74 -31.61 -16.66
C MET A 303 -19.61 -32.13 -15.50
N GLU A 304 -19.57 -33.43 -15.25
CA GLU A 304 -19.82 -33.93 -13.90
C GLU A 304 -18.71 -33.38 -12.99
N ASP A 305 -19.08 -32.62 -11.97
CA ASP A 305 -18.19 -32.12 -10.93
C ASP A 305 -17.67 -33.31 -10.08
N PRO A 306 -16.37 -33.68 -10.16
CA PRO A 306 -15.84 -34.81 -9.41
C PRO A 306 -15.66 -34.51 -7.91
N PHE A 307 -15.90 -33.27 -7.46
CA PHE A 307 -15.64 -32.85 -6.08
C PHE A 307 -16.90 -32.79 -5.19
N LEU A 308 -18.09 -33.13 -5.70
CA LEU A 308 -19.33 -33.12 -4.91
C LEU A 308 -19.70 -34.46 -4.26
N LYS A 309 -18.78 -35.43 -4.21
CA LYS A 309 -18.88 -36.63 -3.35
C LYS A 309 -17.53 -36.99 -2.74
N CYS A 310 -17.03 -36.13 -1.86
CA CYS A 310 -15.99 -36.54 -0.92
C CYS A 310 -16.65 -36.97 0.39
N ASP A 311 -16.61 -38.28 0.65
CA ASP A 311 -17.13 -38.92 1.85
C ASP A 311 -16.34 -38.45 3.08
N THR A 312 -16.96 -37.59 3.90
CA THR A 312 -16.34 -36.93 5.06
C THR A 312 -16.03 -37.89 6.21
N THR A 313 -16.33 -39.18 6.06
CA THR A 313 -16.11 -40.22 7.07
C THR A 313 -14.67 -40.77 7.11
N ALA A 314 -13.86 -40.60 6.05
CA ALA A 314 -12.47 -41.08 6.02
C ALA A 314 -11.46 -40.13 6.71
N ILE A 315 -11.80 -38.85 6.85
CA ILE A 315 -10.93 -37.83 7.47
C ILE A 315 -11.03 -37.86 9.02
N GLN A 316 -12.08 -38.46 9.57
CA GLN A 316 -12.26 -38.59 11.03
C GLN A 316 -11.52 -39.79 11.64
N LYS A 317 -11.13 -40.80 10.85
CA LYS A 317 -10.38 -41.97 11.35
C LYS A 317 -8.86 -41.74 11.45
N THR A 318 -8.27 -40.91 10.61
CA THR A 318 -6.82 -40.61 10.66
C THR A 318 -6.42 -39.66 11.80
N VAL A 319 -7.40 -39.02 12.44
CA VAL A 319 -7.19 -38.11 13.59
C VAL A 319 -7.36 -38.85 14.93
N ALA A 320 -7.97 -40.05 14.94
CA ALA A 320 -8.16 -40.86 16.14
C ALA A 320 -6.94 -41.74 16.50
N ASP A 321 -6.21 -42.25 15.51
CA ASP A 321 -5.14 -43.27 15.72
C ASP A 321 -3.75 -42.70 16.04
N LYS A 322 -3.63 -41.39 16.35
CA LYS A 322 -2.35 -40.75 16.76
C LYS A 322 -2.32 -40.32 18.23
N LYS A 323 -3.22 -40.85 19.05
CA LYS A 323 -3.29 -40.60 20.50
C LYS A 323 -2.99 -41.86 21.32
N GLU A 324 -2.01 -42.67 20.93
CA GLU A 324 -1.61 -43.80 21.79
C GLU A 324 -0.18 -44.29 21.52
N SER A 325 0.80 -43.38 21.58
CA SER A 325 2.18 -43.72 21.94
C SER A 325 2.97 -42.42 22.16
N ASP A 326 3.27 -42.10 23.41
CA ASP A 326 4.55 -41.53 23.87
C ASP A 326 4.37 -40.97 25.29
N SER A 327 4.40 -41.89 26.25
CA SER A 327 4.59 -41.61 27.67
C SER A 327 6.06 -41.82 28.03
N ALA A 328 6.88 -40.77 27.87
CA ALA A 328 8.15 -40.64 28.58
C ALA A 328 8.54 -39.16 28.60
N GLY A 329 8.65 -38.60 29.81
CA GLY A 329 8.88 -37.19 30.03
C GLY A 329 10.21 -36.69 29.50
N ASN A 330 10.17 -35.55 28.80
CA ASN A 330 11.32 -34.66 28.70
C ASN A 330 10.79 -33.21 28.69
N LEU A 331 11.21 -32.43 29.68
CA LEU A 331 10.94 -31.00 29.80
C LEU A 331 11.91 -30.25 28.89
N GLY A 332 11.43 -29.68 27.79
CA GLY A 332 12.27 -28.95 26.83
C GLY A 332 11.50 -28.01 25.92
N ILE A 333 11.05 -26.87 26.46
CA ILE A 333 10.58 -25.74 25.65
C ILE A 333 11.82 -25.03 25.09
N GLY A 334 12.31 -25.48 23.93
CA GLY A 334 13.54 -24.94 23.32
C GLY A 334 13.55 -25.01 21.80
N ASP A 335 13.13 -26.15 21.23
CA ASP A 335 13.28 -26.38 19.79
C ASP A 335 11.96 -26.30 19.01
N GLU A 336 10.79 -26.43 19.65
CA GLU A 336 9.50 -26.45 18.94
C GLU A 336 9.14 -25.14 18.23
N LEU A 337 9.62 -23.97 18.67
CA LEU A 337 9.35 -22.70 17.98
C LEU A 337 10.28 -22.51 16.79
N ALA A 338 11.56 -22.87 16.93
CA ALA A 338 12.53 -22.81 15.83
C ALA A 338 12.23 -23.89 14.78
N GLU A 339 11.85 -25.09 15.20
CA GLU A 339 11.32 -26.16 14.35
C GLU A 339 9.95 -25.82 13.79
N ALA A 340 9.03 -25.18 14.53
CA ALA A 340 7.77 -24.71 13.92
C ALA A 340 8.00 -23.61 12.88
N PHE A 341 9.02 -22.75 13.04
CA PHE A 341 9.43 -21.77 12.01
C PHE A 341 10.16 -22.44 10.83
N ALA A 342 10.95 -23.49 11.06
CA ALA A 342 11.64 -24.26 10.02
C ALA A 342 10.71 -25.22 9.25
N GLU A 343 9.79 -25.89 9.94
CA GLU A 343 8.73 -26.74 9.39
C GLU A 343 7.65 -25.91 8.69
N SER A 344 7.32 -24.71 9.21
CA SER A 344 6.46 -23.77 8.47
C SER A 344 7.17 -23.27 7.21
N ARG A 345 8.49 -23.02 7.26
CA ARG A 345 9.29 -22.72 6.05
C ARG A 345 9.33 -23.90 5.09
N MET A 346 9.52 -25.15 5.54
CA MET A 346 9.50 -26.35 4.69
C MET A 346 8.12 -26.67 4.10
N ARG A 347 7.04 -26.49 4.86
CA ARG A 347 5.66 -26.65 4.37
C ARG A 347 5.23 -25.54 3.43
N LEU A 348 5.74 -24.31 3.63
CA LEU A 348 5.59 -23.22 2.68
C LEU A 348 6.45 -23.47 1.44
N TRP A 349 7.68 -23.97 1.59
CA TRP A 349 8.60 -24.35 0.52
C TRP A 349 8.01 -25.44 -0.39
N ASN A 350 7.41 -26.49 0.18
CA ASN A 350 6.71 -27.53 -0.57
C ASN A 350 5.39 -27.04 -1.20
N LYS A 351 4.80 -25.94 -0.71
CA LYS A 351 3.68 -25.23 -1.36
C LYS A 351 4.15 -24.20 -2.40
N LEU A 352 5.37 -23.68 -2.29
CA LEU A 352 5.99 -22.66 -3.13
C LEU A 352 6.61 -23.27 -4.39
N PHE A 353 7.13 -24.49 -4.27
CA PHE A 353 7.55 -25.32 -5.39
C PHE A 353 6.46 -26.31 -5.72
N CYS A 354 5.57 -25.95 -6.65
CA CYS A 354 5.17 -26.81 -7.77
C CYS A 354 3.93 -26.23 -8.46
N ALA A 355 4.13 -25.62 -9.64
CA ALA A 355 3.52 -26.26 -10.80
C ALA A 355 3.90 -27.75 -10.69
N SER A 356 2.92 -28.63 -10.47
CA SER A 356 3.08 -30.06 -10.14
C SER A 356 4.39 -30.63 -10.69
N ARG A 357 5.19 -31.33 -9.88
CA ARG A 357 6.43 -32.05 -10.29
C ARG A 357 6.27 -32.85 -11.60
N LYS A 358 5.03 -33.16 -11.97
CA LYS A 358 4.57 -33.79 -13.22
C LYS A 358 4.68 -32.86 -14.46
N ILE A 359 4.39 -31.57 -14.31
CA ILE A 359 4.48 -30.53 -15.36
C ILE A 359 5.94 -30.33 -15.79
N THR A 360 6.85 -30.14 -14.83
CA THR A 360 8.28 -29.90 -15.10
C THR A 360 9.03 -31.12 -15.62
N MET A 361 8.46 -32.32 -15.48
CA MET A 361 8.98 -33.55 -16.09
C MET A 361 8.64 -33.68 -17.58
N GLU A 362 7.58 -33.03 -18.07
CA GLU A 362 7.13 -33.13 -19.47
C GLU A 362 7.32 -31.83 -20.27
N TYR A 363 7.16 -30.67 -19.62
CA TYR A 363 7.28 -29.35 -20.23
C TYR A 363 8.24 -28.46 -19.44
N ARG A 364 9.11 -27.75 -20.16
CA ARG A 364 10.01 -26.74 -19.62
C ARG A 364 9.40 -25.34 -19.80
N PRO A 365 9.18 -24.58 -18.71
CA PRO A 365 8.81 -23.18 -18.81
C PRO A 365 9.98 -22.32 -19.31
N LEU A 366 9.68 -21.39 -20.21
CA LEU A 366 10.56 -20.30 -20.63
C LEU A 366 9.88 -18.98 -20.31
N ILE A 367 10.54 -18.17 -19.48
CA ILE A 367 10.02 -16.90 -18.97
C ILE A 367 11.02 -15.80 -19.33
N GLY A 368 10.52 -14.75 -19.98
CA GLY A 368 11.23 -13.50 -20.27
C GLY A 368 10.48 -12.32 -19.67
N LEU A 369 11.19 -11.25 -19.34
CA LEU A 369 10.65 -10.08 -18.67
C LEU A 369 10.95 -8.82 -19.48
N GLU A 370 9.98 -7.92 -19.50
CA GLU A 370 10.09 -6.57 -20.02
C GLU A 370 9.81 -5.61 -18.86
N ILE A 371 10.85 -4.89 -18.43
CA ILE A 371 10.84 -4.13 -17.19
C ILE A 371 10.98 -2.66 -17.52
N HIS A 372 10.01 -1.86 -17.09
CA HIS A 372 10.04 -0.40 -17.23
C HIS A 372 10.37 0.22 -15.86
N ALA A 373 11.54 0.83 -15.74
CA ALA A 373 11.99 1.52 -14.54
C ALA A 373 12.03 3.03 -14.78
N GLN A 374 11.30 3.78 -13.96
CA GLN A 374 11.28 5.24 -14.00
C GLN A 374 12.60 5.81 -13.51
N ILE A 375 13.27 6.58 -14.37
CA ILE A 375 14.57 7.16 -14.07
C ILE A 375 14.38 8.34 -13.12
N MET A 376 15.15 8.36 -12.02
CA MET A 376 15.17 9.48 -11.09
C MET A 376 15.87 10.69 -11.70
N THR A 377 15.12 11.57 -12.37
CA THR A 377 15.62 12.85 -12.89
C THR A 377 14.75 14.01 -12.43
N ARG A 378 15.37 15.17 -12.21
CA ARG A 378 14.63 16.39 -11.83
C ARG A 378 13.68 16.86 -12.93
N THR A 379 14.09 16.74 -14.19
CA THR A 379 13.30 17.11 -15.36
C THR A 379 12.98 15.87 -16.20
N LYS A 380 11.97 15.98 -17.06
CA LYS A 380 11.53 14.94 -18.00
C LYS A 380 12.59 14.61 -19.07
N LEU A 381 12.33 13.58 -19.89
CA LEU A 381 13.32 13.07 -20.85
C LEU A 381 13.59 14.05 -22.00
N PHE A 382 12.54 14.72 -22.47
CA PHE A 382 12.60 15.60 -23.64
C PHE A 382 12.12 17.04 -23.37
N SER A 383 11.79 17.37 -22.11
CA SER A 383 11.30 18.69 -21.74
C SER A 383 11.85 19.16 -20.39
N GLY A 384 11.79 20.47 -20.15
CA GLY A 384 12.26 21.10 -18.91
C GLY A 384 11.26 21.03 -17.74
N ALA A 385 10.10 20.39 -17.92
CA ALA A 385 9.14 20.25 -16.83
C ALA A 385 9.72 19.36 -15.73
N ALA A 386 9.50 19.78 -14.47
CA ALA A 386 9.75 18.92 -13.32
C ALA A 386 8.70 17.80 -13.27
N PHE A 387 9.04 16.69 -12.64
CA PHE A 387 8.09 15.63 -12.35
C PHE A 387 7.99 15.41 -10.84
N ASP A 388 6.76 15.28 -10.37
CA ASP A 388 6.41 14.98 -8.99
C ASP A 388 5.10 14.15 -9.04
N ASP A 389 5.13 12.94 -8.47
CA ASP A 389 3.99 12.01 -8.44
C ASP A 389 2.80 12.61 -7.66
N ASP A 390 3.06 13.53 -6.73
CA ASP A 390 2.05 14.16 -5.86
C ASP A 390 1.56 15.52 -6.40
N ALA A 391 1.97 15.90 -7.62
CA ALA A 391 1.58 17.15 -8.26
C ALA A 391 0.06 17.22 -8.56
N HIS A 392 -0.47 18.44 -8.68
CA HIS A 392 -1.84 18.62 -9.16
C HIS A 392 -1.97 18.20 -10.62
N THR A 393 -3.10 17.64 -11.01
CA THR A 393 -3.37 17.19 -12.38
C THR A 393 -2.99 18.26 -13.39
N ASN A 394 -2.19 17.88 -14.39
CA ASN A 394 -1.69 18.77 -15.45
C ASN A 394 -0.89 20.01 -14.95
N SER A 395 -0.31 20.02 -13.74
CA SER A 395 0.52 21.13 -13.26
C SER A 395 2.02 21.00 -13.56
N SER A 396 2.47 19.78 -13.85
CA SER A 396 3.87 19.41 -14.09
C SER A 396 4.09 19.07 -15.57
N VAL A 397 3.73 20.01 -16.44
CA VAL A 397 3.63 19.79 -17.90
C VAL A 397 4.21 20.97 -18.67
N ALA A 398 5.09 20.70 -19.64
CA ALA A 398 5.60 21.69 -20.58
C ALA A 398 4.80 21.68 -21.90
N LEU A 399 4.98 22.72 -22.74
CA LEU A 399 4.35 22.79 -24.07
C LEU A 399 4.65 21.56 -24.94
N PHE A 400 5.87 21.04 -24.85
CA PHE A 400 6.27 19.82 -25.56
C PHE A 400 5.51 18.58 -25.07
N ASP A 401 5.30 18.44 -23.76
CA ASP A 401 4.60 17.28 -23.17
C ASP A 401 3.13 17.25 -23.59
N MET A 402 2.53 18.42 -23.86
CA MET A 402 1.17 18.57 -24.40
C MET A 402 1.10 18.42 -25.92
N ALA A 403 2.23 18.18 -26.59
CA ALA A 403 2.35 18.14 -28.05
C ALA A 403 1.82 19.40 -28.74
N ILE A 404 2.08 20.60 -28.17
CA ILE A 404 1.68 21.86 -28.79
C ILE A 404 2.41 22.01 -30.15
N PRO A 405 1.70 22.38 -31.23
CA PRO A 405 2.31 22.55 -32.54
C PRO A 405 3.52 23.50 -32.52
N GLY A 406 4.62 23.09 -33.14
CA GLY A 406 5.87 23.86 -33.21
C GLY A 406 6.86 23.60 -32.07
N THR A 407 6.53 22.76 -31.09
CA THR A 407 7.47 22.36 -30.04
C THR A 407 8.43 21.26 -30.51
N LEU A 408 9.63 21.20 -29.92
CA LEU A 408 10.69 20.25 -30.27
C LEU A 408 11.26 19.57 -29.01
N PRO A 409 11.67 18.29 -29.09
CA PRO A 409 12.25 17.56 -27.97
C PRO A 409 13.67 18.04 -27.64
N VAL A 410 14.02 18.10 -26.35
CA VAL A 410 15.39 18.38 -25.87
C VAL A 410 15.82 17.28 -24.91
N LEU A 411 16.75 16.43 -25.34
CA LEU A 411 17.19 15.26 -24.58
C LEU A 411 17.87 15.62 -23.25
N ASN A 412 17.45 14.94 -22.19
CA ASN A 412 17.98 15.08 -20.85
C ASN A 412 19.31 14.32 -20.67
N LYS A 413 20.40 15.06 -20.47
CA LYS A 413 21.74 14.49 -20.25
C LYS A 413 21.79 13.54 -19.04
N THR A 414 21.12 13.87 -17.94
CA THR A 414 21.13 13.03 -16.73
C THR A 414 20.45 11.69 -16.98
N ALA A 415 19.37 11.66 -17.77
CA ALA A 415 18.71 10.41 -18.16
C ALA A 415 19.66 9.54 -19.02
N VAL A 416 20.41 10.14 -19.95
CA VAL A 416 21.43 9.43 -20.75
C VAL A 416 22.51 8.84 -19.85
N MET A 417 23.07 9.63 -18.92
CA MET A 417 24.09 9.14 -17.99
C MET A 417 23.58 7.97 -17.15
N LYS A 418 22.34 8.04 -16.65
CA LYS A 418 21.70 6.94 -15.90
C LYS A 418 21.44 5.72 -16.77
N GLY A 419 21.12 5.89 -18.05
CA GLY A 419 21.03 4.78 -19.01
C GLY A 419 22.36 4.07 -19.23
N ILE A 420 23.46 4.82 -19.34
CA ILE A 420 24.83 4.26 -19.42
C ILE A 420 25.18 3.53 -18.12
N THR A 421 24.91 4.14 -16.96
CA THR A 421 25.13 3.50 -15.65
C THR A 421 24.35 2.19 -15.53
N ALA A 422 23.07 2.16 -15.95
CA ALA A 422 22.27 0.94 -15.98
C ALA A 422 22.89 -0.13 -16.90
N GLY A 423 23.34 0.26 -18.09
CA GLY A 423 24.04 -0.64 -19.00
C GLY A 423 25.30 -1.26 -18.38
N LEU A 424 26.14 -0.45 -17.75
CA LEU A 424 27.34 -0.96 -17.09
C LEU A 424 27.02 -1.87 -15.90
N LEU A 425 26.02 -1.50 -15.10
CA LEU A 425 25.57 -2.27 -13.94
C LEU A 425 25.03 -3.65 -14.33
N LEU A 426 24.41 -3.74 -15.51
CA LEU A 426 23.89 -4.99 -16.09
C LEU A 426 24.86 -5.63 -17.10
N ASN A 427 26.14 -5.31 -17.01
CA ASN A 427 27.22 -5.86 -17.83
C ASN A 427 26.96 -5.78 -19.35
N CYS A 428 26.20 -4.79 -19.80
CA CYS A 428 25.89 -4.56 -21.21
C CYS A 428 27.05 -3.89 -21.94
N MET A 429 27.10 -4.11 -23.25
CA MET A 429 27.88 -3.30 -24.17
C MET A 429 27.19 -1.94 -24.35
N ILE A 430 27.97 -0.86 -24.17
CA ILE A 430 27.55 0.51 -24.46
C ILE A 430 28.02 0.86 -25.88
N PRO A 431 27.13 1.14 -26.84
CA PRO A 431 27.52 1.47 -28.20
C PRO A 431 28.11 2.87 -28.28
N GLU A 432 28.98 3.12 -29.27
CA GLU A 432 29.52 4.47 -29.53
C GLU A 432 28.44 5.48 -29.94
N ARG A 433 27.34 4.97 -30.53
CA ARG A 433 26.21 5.77 -31.00
C ARG A 433 24.89 5.06 -30.71
N CYS A 434 23.93 5.79 -30.15
CA CYS A 434 22.54 5.35 -30.03
C CYS A 434 21.60 6.35 -30.73
N GLN A 435 20.37 5.92 -31.04
CA GLN A 435 19.42 6.72 -31.82
C GLN A 435 17.99 6.55 -31.32
N PHE A 436 17.26 7.66 -31.25
CA PHE A 436 15.83 7.66 -30.92
C PHE A 436 14.96 7.47 -32.16
N VAL A 437 13.84 6.77 -31.97
CA VAL A 437 12.82 6.47 -32.97
C VAL A 437 11.45 6.84 -32.42
N ARG A 438 10.50 7.08 -33.31
CA ARG A 438 9.07 7.24 -32.99
C ARG A 438 8.36 5.91 -33.14
N LYS A 439 7.65 5.49 -32.09
CA LYS A 439 6.72 4.37 -32.06
C LYS A 439 5.29 4.94 -32.13
N HIS A 440 4.64 4.82 -33.29
CA HIS A 440 3.36 5.47 -33.55
C HIS A 440 2.18 4.64 -33.06
N TYR A 441 1.39 5.23 -32.17
CA TYR A 441 0.09 4.71 -31.77
C TYR A 441 -0.77 5.85 -31.23
N PHE A 442 -2.07 5.76 -31.50
CA PHE A 442 -3.02 6.75 -31.02
C PHE A 442 -3.61 6.29 -29.69
N TYR A 443 -3.36 7.06 -28.65
CA TYR A 443 -4.01 6.90 -27.36
C TYR A 443 -4.11 8.26 -26.67
N ALA A 444 -5.14 8.46 -25.85
CA ALA A 444 -5.46 9.78 -25.30
C ALA A 444 -4.38 10.32 -24.34
N ASP A 445 -3.64 9.44 -23.67
CA ASP A 445 -2.51 9.80 -22.81
C ASP A 445 -1.16 9.94 -23.54
N MET A 446 -1.15 9.75 -24.86
CA MET A 446 0.01 9.98 -25.73
C MET A 446 -0.30 11.11 -26.73
N PRO A 447 -0.21 12.39 -26.31
CA PRO A 447 -0.73 13.52 -27.06
C PRO A 447 -0.06 13.72 -28.43
N ALA A 448 1.20 13.31 -28.57
CA ALA A 448 1.93 13.40 -29.84
C ALA A 448 1.46 12.37 -30.90
N GLY A 449 0.69 11.34 -30.50
CA GLY A 449 0.36 10.20 -31.38
C GLY A 449 1.54 9.27 -31.66
N TYR A 450 2.66 9.47 -30.97
CA TYR A 450 3.83 8.61 -30.99
C TYR A 450 4.63 8.73 -29.70
N GLN A 451 5.28 7.64 -29.31
CA GLN A 451 6.24 7.58 -28.23
C GLN A 451 7.66 7.67 -28.82
N ILE A 452 8.50 8.56 -28.31
CA ILE A 452 9.93 8.61 -28.59
C ILE A 452 10.62 7.57 -27.68
N THR A 453 11.20 6.55 -28.32
CA THR A 453 11.86 5.39 -27.69
C THR A 453 13.13 5.05 -28.49
N GLN A 454 13.74 3.90 -28.20
CA GLN A 454 14.86 3.34 -28.98
C GLN A 454 14.50 1.94 -29.45
N GLN A 455 15.09 1.47 -30.55
CA GLN A 455 14.88 0.11 -31.05
C GLN A 455 16.22 -0.54 -31.44
N ASP A 456 16.64 -0.35 -32.69
CA ASP A 456 17.82 -1.03 -33.26
C ASP A 456 19.15 -0.49 -32.71
N HIS A 457 19.14 0.75 -32.22
CA HIS A 457 20.31 1.43 -31.65
C HIS A 457 20.04 1.87 -30.20
N PRO A 458 19.88 0.92 -29.25
CA PRO A 458 19.57 1.19 -27.86
C PRO A 458 20.74 1.82 -27.10
N ILE A 459 20.50 2.37 -25.91
CA ILE A 459 21.55 2.94 -25.05
C ILE A 459 22.53 1.87 -24.53
N ALA A 460 22.09 0.62 -24.40
CA ALA A 460 22.94 -0.52 -24.06
C ALA A 460 22.33 -1.83 -24.59
N HIS A 461 23.17 -2.82 -24.90
CA HIS A 461 22.72 -4.14 -25.39
C HIS A 461 23.67 -5.27 -25.01
N SER A 462 23.22 -6.52 -25.19
CA SER A 462 24.06 -7.72 -25.06
C SER A 462 24.76 -7.85 -23.70
N GLY A 463 24.02 -7.65 -22.61
CA GLY A 463 24.53 -7.79 -21.25
C GLY A 463 24.01 -9.01 -20.52
N PHE A 464 24.23 -9.03 -19.21
CA PHE A 464 23.73 -10.08 -18.34
C PHE A 464 23.62 -9.61 -16.90
N PHE A 465 22.66 -10.17 -16.19
CA PHE A 465 22.48 -9.97 -14.76
C PHE A 465 22.48 -11.31 -14.04
N GLU A 466 23.28 -11.41 -13.00
CA GLU A 466 23.34 -12.60 -12.16
C GLU A 466 22.52 -12.39 -10.89
N PHE A 467 21.73 -13.39 -10.52
CA PHE A 467 20.87 -13.32 -9.34
C PHE A 467 20.95 -14.63 -8.55
N TYR A 468 20.72 -14.56 -7.25
CA TYR A 468 20.61 -15.72 -6.36
C TYR A 468 19.16 -16.17 -6.25
N SER A 469 18.90 -17.47 -6.43
CA SER A 469 17.59 -18.04 -6.08
C SER A 469 17.50 -18.26 -4.56
N PHE A 470 16.29 -18.47 -4.04
CA PHE A 470 16.09 -18.88 -2.65
C PHE A 470 16.54 -20.31 -2.39
N VAL A 471 16.67 -21.11 -3.45
CA VAL A 471 17.52 -22.30 -3.42
C VAL A 471 18.93 -21.79 -3.72
N PRO A 472 19.94 -22.08 -2.87
CA PRO A 472 21.24 -21.39 -2.87
C PRO A 472 22.09 -21.73 -4.10
N TYR A 473 21.66 -21.26 -5.26
CA TYR A 473 22.38 -21.28 -6.51
C TYR A 473 22.28 -19.91 -7.18
N LYS A 474 23.31 -19.59 -7.96
CA LYS A 474 23.40 -18.37 -8.75
C LYS A 474 23.00 -18.68 -10.19
N LYS A 475 22.18 -17.83 -10.79
CA LYS A 475 21.77 -17.95 -12.19
C LYS A 475 22.02 -16.66 -12.93
N ARG A 476 22.48 -16.79 -14.17
CA ARG A 476 22.68 -15.70 -15.10
C ARG A 476 21.47 -15.57 -16.03
N VAL A 477 21.00 -14.35 -16.24
CA VAL A 477 19.96 -13.98 -17.21
C VAL A 477 20.56 -12.97 -18.17
N ASP A 478 20.54 -13.27 -19.47
CA ASP A 478 21.04 -12.33 -20.46
C ASP A 478 20.06 -11.18 -20.65
N ILE A 479 20.59 -9.96 -20.69
CA ILE A 479 19.88 -8.72 -20.97
C ILE A 479 20.06 -8.42 -22.45
N LEU A 480 18.96 -8.47 -23.21
CA LEU A 480 19.00 -8.26 -24.65
C LEU A 480 19.32 -6.80 -24.97
N ARG A 481 18.63 -5.87 -24.31
CA ARG A 481 18.76 -4.43 -24.51
C ARG A 481 18.23 -3.63 -23.33
N ILE A 482 18.73 -2.41 -23.22
CA ILE A 482 18.21 -1.34 -22.37
C ILE A 482 17.92 -0.15 -23.27
N GLN A 483 16.70 0.38 -23.21
CA GLN A 483 16.25 1.49 -24.05
C GLN A 483 15.85 2.67 -23.17
N LEU A 484 16.12 3.88 -23.66
CA LEU A 484 15.54 5.10 -23.10
C LEU A 484 14.26 5.42 -23.84
N GLU A 485 13.19 5.65 -23.08
CA GLU A 485 11.93 6.11 -23.64
C GLU A 485 11.22 7.07 -22.70
N HIS A 486 10.30 7.85 -23.26
CA HIS A 486 9.43 8.69 -22.44
C HIS A 486 8.10 8.01 -22.15
N ASP A 487 7.60 8.18 -20.93
CA ASP A 487 6.34 7.60 -20.46
C ASP A 487 5.13 8.31 -21.05
N SER A 488 4.00 7.62 -21.08
CA SER A 488 2.70 8.22 -21.38
C SER A 488 2.14 8.97 -20.19
N GLY A 489 1.09 9.76 -20.42
CA GLY A 489 0.26 10.28 -19.36
C GLY A 489 -0.51 9.17 -18.63
N ARG A 490 -1.34 9.58 -17.67
CA ARG A 490 -2.25 8.70 -16.95
C ARG A 490 -3.66 8.92 -17.47
N THR A 491 -4.28 7.84 -17.95
CA THR A 491 -5.70 7.80 -18.25
C THR A 491 -6.48 7.40 -17.00
N ILE A 492 -7.44 8.23 -16.59
CA ILE A 492 -8.38 7.95 -15.50
C ILE A 492 -9.76 7.79 -16.12
N HIS A 493 -10.28 6.57 -16.13
CA HIS A 493 -11.62 6.31 -16.63
C HIS A 493 -12.64 6.79 -15.60
N ASP A 494 -13.21 7.95 -15.86
CA ASP A 494 -14.41 8.44 -15.21
C ASP A 494 -15.58 7.71 -15.87
N LEU A 495 -15.67 6.42 -15.53
CA LEU A 495 -16.76 5.56 -15.97
C LEU A 495 -18.06 6.25 -15.61
N SER A 496 -18.15 6.90 -14.44
CA SER A 496 -19.21 7.80 -13.97
C SER A 496 -19.44 9.09 -14.77
N ASN A 497 -18.82 9.28 -15.92
CA ASN A 497 -19.21 10.29 -16.90
C ASN A 497 -18.98 9.78 -18.32
N ASN A 498 -18.83 8.44 -18.47
CA ASN A 498 -18.41 7.74 -19.69
C ASN A 498 -17.32 8.49 -20.46
N ARG A 499 -16.36 9.05 -19.72
CA ARG A 499 -15.27 9.85 -20.28
C ARG A 499 -13.97 9.38 -19.67
N SER A 500 -12.90 9.62 -20.40
CA SER A 500 -11.55 9.42 -19.89
C SER A 500 -10.96 10.79 -19.56
N LEU A 501 -10.53 10.96 -18.32
CA LEU A 501 -9.79 12.12 -17.86
C LEU A 501 -8.31 11.85 -18.05
N ILE A 502 -7.59 12.79 -18.67
CA ILE A 502 -6.18 12.62 -19.00
C ILE A 502 -5.34 13.53 -18.10
N ASP A 503 -4.39 12.93 -17.38
CA ASP A 503 -3.35 13.63 -16.63
C ASP A 503 -2.00 13.47 -17.32
N LEU A 504 -1.47 14.56 -17.87
CA LEU A 504 -0.21 14.63 -18.60
C LEU A 504 0.99 14.93 -17.71
N ASN A 505 0.84 15.00 -16.38
CA ASN A 505 1.97 15.17 -15.47
C ASN A 505 3.08 14.16 -15.73
N ARG A 506 2.70 12.90 -15.95
CA ARG A 506 3.62 11.79 -16.22
C ARG A 506 4.06 11.67 -17.68
N ALA A 507 3.34 12.27 -18.61
CA ALA A 507 3.73 12.28 -20.02
C ALA A 507 5.11 12.92 -20.17
N GLY A 508 6.05 12.21 -20.80
CA GLY A 508 7.42 12.70 -20.99
C GLY A 508 8.43 12.25 -19.92
N VAL A 509 7.99 11.60 -18.83
CA VAL A 509 8.89 11.10 -17.77
C VAL A 509 9.86 10.06 -18.34
N SER A 510 11.12 10.11 -17.90
CA SER A 510 12.19 9.24 -18.39
C SER A 510 12.02 7.79 -17.89
N LEU A 511 12.12 6.82 -18.78
CA LEU A 511 12.08 5.39 -18.48
C LEU A 511 13.30 4.64 -19.02
N LEU A 512 13.69 3.59 -18.30
CA LEU A 512 14.51 2.50 -18.80
C LEU A 512 13.61 1.31 -19.11
N GLU A 513 13.53 0.91 -20.37
CA GLU A 513 12.97 -0.40 -20.76
C GLU A 513 14.12 -1.41 -20.80
N ILE A 514 14.09 -2.41 -19.91
CA ILE A 514 15.06 -3.50 -19.79
C ILE A 514 14.39 -4.78 -20.26
N VAL A 515 14.90 -5.36 -21.34
CA VAL A 515 14.35 -6.57 -21.95
C VAL A 515 15.28 -7.75 -21.71
N THR A 516 14.76 -8.82 -21.11
CA THR A 516 15.53 -10.02 -20.83
C THR A 516 15.33 -11.12 -21.88
N SER A 517 16.30 -12.02 -21.97
CA SER A 517 16.14 -13.29 -22.68
C SER A 517 15.15 -14.22 -21.95
N PRO A 518 14.38 -15.07 -22.66
CA PRO A 518 13.43 -15.99 -22.06
C PRO A 518 14.11 -17.22 -21.44
N CYS A 519 15.02 -17.03 -20.48
CA CYS A 519 15.85 -18.07 -19.89
C CYS A 519 15.45 -18.49 -18.47
N MET A 520 14.47 -17.82 -17.86
CA MET A 520 13.94 -18.20 -16.55
C MET A 520 12.98 -19.40 -16.68
N ASN A 521 13.02 -20.32 -15.73
CA ASN A 521 12.33 -21.62 -15.79
C ASN A 521 11.29 -21.80 -14.67
N SER A 522 11.16 -20.84 -13.77
CA SER A 522 10.13 -20.88 -12.73
C SER A 522 9.64 -19.48 -12.34
N ALA A 523 8.43 -19.42 -11.78
CA ALA A 523 7.91 -18.17 -11.21
C ALA A 523 8.78 -17.63 -10.06
N LEU A 524 9.46 -18.52 -9.33
CA LEU A 524 10.38 -18.12 -8.26
C LEU A 524 11.62 -17.44 -8.83
N GLU A 525 12.20 -17.96 -9.91
CA GLU A 525 13.31 -17.29 -10.59
C GLU A 525 12.90 -15.92 -11.11
N ALA A 526 11.73 -15.80 -11.74
CA ALA A 526 11.20 -14.50 -12.19
C ALA A 526 11.05 -13.51 -11.03
N TYR A 527 10.53 -13.98 -9.89
CA TYR A 527 10.42 -13.19 -8.67
C TYR A 527 11.79 -12.74 -8.15
N CYS A 528 12.73 -13.68 -7.92
CA CYS A 528 14.05 -13.40 -7.36
C CYS A 528 14.86 -12.46 -8.27
N PHE A 529 14.81 -12.67 -9.59
CA PHE A 529 15.45 -11.81 -10.58
C PHE A 529 14.89 -10.39 -10.50
N THR A 530 13.56 -10.24 -10.54
CA THR A 530 12.90 -8.93 -10.55
C THR A 530 13.19 -8.17 -9.27
N GLU A 531 13.15 -8.84 -8.11
CA GLU A 531 13.44 -8.23 -6.81
C GLU A 531 14.89 -7.75 -6.72
N GLN A 532 15.85 -8.59 -7.11
CA GLN A 532 17.28 -8.24 -7.09
C GLN A 532 17.60 -7.12 -8.08
N LEU A 533 17.05 -7.16 -9.30
CA LEU A 533 17.21 -6.08 -10.26
C LEU A 533 16.66 -4.76 -9.72
N ARG A 534 15.45 -4.77 -9.15
CA ARG A 534 14.81 -3.59 -8.54
C ARG A 534 15.69 -2.99 -7.45
N LEU A 535 16.18 -3.81 -6.51
CA LEU A 535 17.06 -3.35 -5.43
C LEU A 535 18.40 -2.82 -5.97
N THR A 536 19.00 -3.50 -6.95
CA THR A 536 20.23 -3.07 -7.60
C THR A 536 20.10 -1.68 -8.24
N LEU A 537 19.00 -1.43 -8.96
CA LEU A 537 18.74 -0.13 -9.58
C LEU A 537 18.47 0.95 -8.52
N MET A 538 17.76 0.62 -7.44
CA MET A 538 17.48 1.56 -6.35
C MET A 538 18.75 2.00 -5.61
N GLU A 539 19.63 1.07 -5.24
CA GLU A 539 20.85 1.41 -4.49
C GLU A 539 21.92 2.11 -5.34
N ASN A 540 21.77 2.09 -6.67
CA ASN A 540 22.58 2.89 -7.60
C ASN A 540 21.87 4.20 -8.03
N ASP A 541 20.85 4.63 -7.28
CA ASP A 541 20.06 5.84 -7.50
C ASP A 541 19.44 5.96 -8.91
N LEU A 542 19.17 4.83 -9.59
CA LEU A 542 18.62 4.85 -10.94
C LEU A 542 17.10 5.03 -10.94
N CYS A 543 16.39 4.33 -10.05
CA CYS A 543 14.93 4.40 -9.90
C CYS A 543 14.53 4.25 -8.42
N GLU A 544 13.38 4.80 -8.02
CA GLU A 544 12.83 4.61 -6.67
C GLU A 544 12.20 3.23 -6.45
N GLY A 545 11.83 2.53 -7.54
CA GLY A 545 11.45 1.12 -7.48
C GLY A 545 10.07 0.84 -6.89
N GLU A 546 9.20 1.84 -6.68
CA GLU A 546 7.85 1.64 -6.16
C GLU A 546 6.87 1.15 -7.25
N MET A 547 6.46 -0.12 -7.16
CA MET A 547 5.50 -0.70 -8.12
C MET A 547 4.10 -0.10 -7.99
N GLN A 548 3.68 0.32 -6.79
CA GLN A 548 2.33 0.87 -6.55
C GLN A 548 2.13 2.24 -7.18
N LYS A 549 3.19 3.07 -7.22
CA LYS A 549 3.25 4.33 -7.98
C LYS A 549 3.55 4.11 -9.47
N ALA A 550 3.66 2.85 -9.88
CA ALA A 550 4.06 2.44 -11.22
C ALA A 550 5.43 2.99 -11.65
N GLN A 551 6.33 3.29 -10.72
CA GLN A 551 7.71 3.68 -11.01
C GLN A 551 8.56 2.48 -11.46
N PHE A 552 8.11 1.26 -11.16
CA PHE A 552 8.74 0.02 -11.60
C PHE A 552 7.65 -0.95 -12.06
N ARG A 553 7.64 -1.27 -13.36
CA ARG A 553 6.59 -2.08 -14.00
C ARG A 553 7.22 -3.29 -14.68
N VAL A 554 6.50 -4.40 -14.68
CA VAL A 554 6.99 -5.67 -15.21
C VAL A 554 5.89 -6.32 -16.05
N ASP A 555 6.19 -6.52 -17.32
CA ASP A 555 5.43 -7.37 -18.22
C ASP A 555 6.15 -8.72 -18.34
N VAL A 556 5.40 -9.81 -18.28
CA VAL A 556 5.96 -11.16 -18.21
C VAL A 556 5.56 -11.97 -19.43
N ASN A 557 6.55 -12.50 -20.14
CA ASN A 557 6.35 -13.37 -21.28
C ASN A 557 6.57 -14.83 -20.85
N VAL A 558 5.56 -15.70 -21.03
CA VAL A 558 5.58 -17.10 -20.60
C VAL A 558 5.28 -18.02 -21.78
N SER A 559 6.05 -19.10 -21.90
CA SER A 559 5.83 -20.18 -22.88
C SER A 559 6.23 -21.52 -22.28
N LEU A 560 5.59 -22.60 -22.74
CA LEU A 560 5.94 -23.98 -22.39
C LEU A 560 6.48 -24.73 -23.60
N VAL A 561 7.53 -25.52 -23.38
CA VAL A 561 8.21 -26.28 -24.44
C VAL A 561 8.32 -27.74 -24.06
N LYS A 562 8.07 -28.64 -25.01
CA LYS A 562 8.18 -30.10 -24.79
C LYS A 562 9.54 -30.60 -25.27
N GLY A 563 10.36 -31.13 -24.35
CA GLY A 563 11.57 -31.91 -24.65
C GLY A 563 12.77 -31.15 -25.25
N ASN A 564 12.63 -30.57 -26.45
CA ASN A 564 13.76 -30.04 -27.25
C ASN A 564 14.26 -28.67 -26.75
N ILE A 565 15.58 -28.48 -26.73
CA ILE A 565 16.24 -27.28 -26.18
C ILE A 565 16.04 -26.02 -27.04
N ASP A 566 15.84 -26.19 -28.36
CA ASP A 566 15.79 -25.07 -29.32
C ASP A 566 14.37 -24.51 -29.59
N ASP A 567 13.33 -25.21 -29.15
CA ASP A 567 11.95 -24.73 -29.32
C ASP A 567 11.64 -23.66 -28.25
N LYS A 568 10.95 -22.60 -28.66
CA LYS A 568 10.58 -21.47 -27.79
C LYS A 568 9.10 -21.48 -27.39
N GLY A 569 8.31 -22.40 -27.93
CA GLY A 569 6.87 -22.49 -27.67
C GLY A 569 6.11 -21.24 -28.12
N VAL A 570 4.79 -21.25 -27.92
CA VAL A 570 3.96 -20.06 -28.20
C VAL A 570 3.95 -19.15 -26.96
N ARG A 571 4.24 -17.87 -27.18
CA ARG A 571 4.36 -16.85 -26.13
C ARG A 571 3.00 -16.29 -25.72
N THR A 572 2.71 -16.32 -24.42
CA THR A 572 1.70 -15.47 -23.77
C THR A 572 2.39 -14.30 -23.09
N GLU A 573 1.91 -13.09 -23.33
CA GLU A 573 2.39 -11.86 -22.67
C GLU A 573 1.39 -11.45 -21.58
N ILE A 574 1.83 -11.34 -20.33
CA ILE A 574 1.03 -10.94 -19.17
C ILE A 574 1.39 -9.50 -18.79
N LYS A 575 0.40 -8.60 -18.82
CA LYS A 575 0.57 -7.18 -18.46
C LYS A 575 -0.14 -6.82 -17.15
N ASN A 576 0.13 -5.60 -16.67
CA ASN A 576 -0.52 -4.97 -15.51
C ASN A 576 -0.23 -5.67 -14.16
N LEU A 577 1.02 -6.11 -13.95
CA LEU A 577 1.44 -6.77 -12.72
C LEU A 577 1.91 -5.74 -11.68
N ASN A 578 1.02 -5.39 -10.75
CA ASN A 578 1.24 -4.30 -9.78
C ASN A 578 2.10 -4.67 -8.55
N SER A 579 2.56 -5.92 -8.43
CA SER A 579 3.45 -6.34 -7.32
C SER A 579 4.28 -7.57 -7.68
N LEU A 580 5.44 -7.74 -7.03
CA LEU A 580 6.27 -8.94 -7.16
C LEU A 580 5.52 -10.23 -6.80
N ARG A 581 4.65 -10.17 -5.78
CA ARG A 581 3.78 -11.30 -5.42
C ARG A 581 2.86 -11.66 -6.58
N MET A 582 2.29 -10.67 -7.26
CA MET A 582 1.43 -10.90 -8.42
C MET A 582 2.19 -11.50 -9.59
N VAL A 583 3.43 -11.04 -9.87
CA VAL A 583 4.31 -11.65 -10.88
C VAL A 583 4.45 -13.16 -10.62
N ARG A 584 4.75 -13.56 -9.38
CA ARG A 584 4.91 -14.97 -9.03
C ARG A 584 3.62 -15.78 -9.23
N ILE A 585 2.49 -15.25 -8.77
CA ILE A 585 1.19 -15.95 -8.86
C ILE A 585 0.77 -16.07 -10.33
N ALA A 586 0.87 -14.98 -11.10
CA ALA A 586 0.48 -14.93 -12.50
C ALA A 586 1.27 -15.93 -13.36
N VAL A 587 2.59 -16.00 -13.16
CA VAL A 587 3.45 -16.95 -13.88
C VAL A 587 3.09 -18.39 -13.55
N ASN A 588 2.87 -18.72 -12.27
CA ASN A 588 2.46 -20.07 -11.88
C ASN A 588 1.10 -20.46 -12.49
N ASN A 589 0.13 -19.56 -12.46
CA ASN A 589 -1.19 -19.80 -13.02
C ASN A 589 -1.16 -19.91 -14.55
N GLU A 590 -0.35 -19.11 -15.24
CA GLU A 590 -0.18 -19.20 -16.69
C GLU A 590 0.53 -20.49 -17.10
N ILE A 591 1.56 -20.92 -16.36
CA ILE A 591 2.21 -22.22 -16.57
C ILE A 591 1.19 -23.35 -16.41
N ALA A 592 0.39 -23.34 -15.34
CA ALA A 592 -0.64 -24.35 -15.11
C ALA A 592 -1.69 -24.36 -16.24
N ARG A 593 -2.14 -23.18 -16.68
CA ARG A 593 -3.09 -23.03 -17.80
C ARG A 593 -2.52 -23.60 -19.10
N GLN A 594 -1.33 -23.18 -19.51
CA GLN A 594 -0.72 -23.66 -20.75
C GLN A 594 -0.51 -25.18 -20.70
N TYR A 595 -0.11 -25.71 -19.55
CA TYR A 595 0.04 -27.15 -19.36
C TYR A 595 -1.29 -27.90 -19.53
N GLU A 596 -2.39 -27.46 -18.92
CA GLU A 596 -3.68 -28.13 -19.07
C GLU A 596 -4.16 -28.14 -20.53
N ILE A 597 -3.95 -27.03 -21.27
CA ILE A 597 -4.28 -26.96 -22.71
C ILE A 597 -3.44 -27.94 -23.50
N LEU A 598 -2.11 -27.94 -23.31
CA LEU A 598 -1.19 -28.83 -24.02
C LEU A 598 -1.41 -30.30 -23.67
N ARG A 599 -1.71 -30.61 -22.40
CA ARG A 599 -2.03 -31.98 -21.93
C ARG A 599 -3.33 -32.49 -22.55
N ALA A 600 -4.31 -31.61 -22.77
CA ALA A 600 -5.54 -31.94 -23.47
C ALA A 600 -5.39 -32.05 -25.00
N GLY A 601 -4.17 -31.85 -25.55
CA GLY A 601 -3.91 -31.83 -26.98
C GLY A 601 -4.37 -30.56 -27.69
N GLY A 602 -4.65 -29.49 -26.94
CA GLY A 602 -4.99 -28.17 -27.46
C GLY A 602 -3.76 -27.38 -27.92
N ILE A 603 -4.01 -26.20 -28.51
CA ILE A 603 -2.97 -25.30 -29.04
C ILE A 603 -2.98 -24.00 -28.22
N ILE A 604 -1.79 -23.52 -27.84
CA ILE A 604 -1.64 -22.21 -27.19
C ILE A 604 -1.69 -21.12 -28.26
N LEU A 605 -2.50 -20.09 -28.04
CA LEU A 605 -2.57 -18.91 -28.89
C LEU A 605 -1.61 -17.82 -28.40
N ASN A 606 -1.01 -17.06 -29.31
CA ASN A 606 -0.20 -15.90 -28.96
C ASN A 606 -1.12 -14.73 -28.63
N GLU A 607 -1.26 -14.43 -27.34
CA GLU A 607 -2.21 -13.44 -26.84
C GLU A 607 -1.59 -12.59 -25.73
N THR A 608 -2.16 -11.41 -25.54
CA THR A 608 -1.85 -10.55 -24.38
C THR A 608 -2.95 -10.72 -23.34
N ARG A 609 -2.55 -11.12 -22.14
CA ARG A 609 -3.43 -11.37 -21.00
C ARG A 609 -3.18 -10.36 -19.89
N THR A 610 -4.19 -10.11 -19.07
CA THR A 610 -4.09 -9.42 -17.78
C THR A 610 -4.31 -10.42 -16.66
N VAL A 611 -4.22 -9.96 -15.41
CA VAL A 611 -4.49 -10.78 -14.22
C VAL A 611 -5.72 -10.29 -13.47
N ASP A 612 -6.53 -11.22 -12.99
CA ASP A 612 -7.59 -10.92 -12.03
C ASP A 612 -7.02 -10.73 -10.60
N ARG A 613 -7.90 -10.38 -9.65
CA ARG A 613 -7.53 -10.22 -8.23
C ARG A 613 -7.01 -11.50 -7.57
N HIS A 614 -7.33 -12.67 -8.13
CA HIS A 614 -6.90 -13.99 -7.66
C HIS A 614 -5.61 -14.46 -8.37
N GLY A 615 -5.12 -13.68 -9.34
CA GLY A 615 -3.94 -13.95 -10.15
C GLY A 615 -4.17 -14.88 -11.34
N HIS A 616 -5.42 -15.19 -11.71
CA HIS A 616 -5.70 -15.93 -12.94
C HIS A 616 -5.54 -15.01 -14.14
N THR A 617 -4.97 -15.54 -15.22
CA THR A 617 -4.80 -14.76 -16.45
C THR A 617 -6.12 -14.67 -17.20
N ILE A 618 -6.49 -13.48 -17.66
CA ILE A 618 -7.69 -13.20 -18.49
C ILE A 618 -7.22 -12.62 -19.82
N ALA A 619 -7.76 -13.10 -20.94
CA ALA A 619 -7.44 -12.53 -22.25
C ALA A 619 -7.94 -11.08 -22.33
N MET A 620 -7.06 -10.13 -22.68
CA MET A 620 -7.46 -8.74 -22.93
C MET A 620 -7.83 -8.49 -24.40
N ARG A 621 -7.19 -9.22 -25.33
CA ARG A 621 -7.41 -9.15 -26.79
C ARG A 621 -6.76 -10.34 -27.49
N GLU A 622 -7.35 -10.81 -28.59
CA GLU A 622 -6.65 -11.71 -29.52
C GLU A 622 -5.71 -10.87 -30.41
N LYS A 623 -4.44 -11.27 -30.53
CA LYS A 623 -3.50 -10.65 -31.50
C LYS A 623 -3.82 -11.18 -32.90
N GLU A 624 -4.99 -10.88 -33.45
CA GLU A 624 -5.32 -11.29 -34.83
C GLU A 624 -4.57 -10.46 -35.89
N ILE A 625 -4.06 -9.27 -35.53
CA ILE A 625 -3.22 -8.43 -36.40
C ILE A 625 -2.11 -7.78 -35.56
N GLU A 626 -0.84 -8.05 -35.88
CA GLU A 626 0.30 -7.33 -35.33
C GLU A 626 0.13 -5.84 -35.67
N THR A 627 -0.03 -4.99 -34.65
CA THR A 627 -0.28 -3.57 -34.86
C THR A 627 1.02 -2.93 -35.36
N ASP A 628 1.04 -2.48 -36.62
CA ASP A 628 2.21 -1.81 -37.18
C ASP A 628 2.42 -0.43 -36.52
N TYR A 629 3.39 -0.38 -35.61
CA TYR A 629 3.81 0.84 -34.90
C TYR A 629 4.56 1.82 -35.80
N ARG A 630 4.84 1.49 -37.07
CA ARG A 630 5.45 2.38 -38.07
C ARG A 630 6.69 3.08 -37.53
N PHE A 631 7.63 2.30 -37.02
CA PHE A 631 8.85 2.86 -36.44
C PHE A 631 9.59 3.74 -37.45
N MET A 632 9.98 4.94 -37.04
CA MET A 632 10.83 5.81 -37.85
C MET A 632 11.87 6.51 -36.98
N PRO A 633 13.09 6.79 -37.47
CA PRO A 633 14.04 7.64 -36.77
C PRO A 633 13.42 8.99 -36.38
N GLU A 634 13.61 9.45 -35.14
CA GLU A 634 13.13 10.77 -34.70
C GLU A 634 13.94 11.87 -35.41
N PRO A 635 13.35 12.60 -36.38
CA PRO A 635 14.11 13.55 -37.20
C PRO A 635 14.58 14.79 -36.42
N ASN A 636 13.92 15.12 -35.30
CA ASN A 636 14.26 16.29 -34.49
C ASN A 636 15.35 16.02 -33.45
N LEU A 637 15.77 14.76 -33.25
CA LEU A 637 16.86 14.40 -32.37
C LEU A 637 17.99 13.77 -33.18
N PRO A 638 19.16 14.43 -33.27
CA PRO A 638 20.31 13.80 -33.88
C PRO A 638 20.72 12.55 -33.06
N PRO A 639 21.40 11.59 -33.69
CA PRO A 639 21.98 10.46 -32.98
C PRO A 639 22.90 10.92 -31.84
N VAL A 640 22.87 10.20 -30.74
CA VAL A 640 23.67 10.51 -29.56
C VAL A 640 25.00 9.77 -29.66
N HIS A 641 26.09 10.52 -29.70
CA HIS A 641 27.44 9.98 -29.62
C HIS A 641 27.87 9.86 -28.15
N ILE A 642 28.14 8.63 -27.71
CA ILE A 642 28.53 8.33 -26.33
C ILE A 642 30.05 8.44 -26.24
N LYS A 643 30.53 9.43 -25.47
CA LYS A 643 31.95 9.61 -25.23
C LYS A 643 32.46 8.57 -24.25
N GLN A 644 33.69 8.09 -24.49
CA GLN A 644 34.37 7.15 -23.60
C GLN A 644 34.44 7.70 -22.16
N GLU A 645 34.76 8.99 -22.00
CA GLU A 645 34.79 9.70 -20.71
C GLU A 645 33.48 9.55 -19.91
N TRP A 646 32.33 9.50 -20.57
CA TRP A 646 31.04 9.33 -19.89
C TRP A 646 30.91 7.92 -19.31
N ILE A 647 31.40 6.92 -20.04
CA ILE A 647 31.43 5.51 -19.62
C ILE A 647 32.36 5.35 -18.42
N GLU A 648 33.56 5.95 -18.46
CA GLU A 648 34.47 5.94 -17.30
C GLU A 648 33.84 6.59 -16.07
N ASN A 649 33.25 7.78 -16.21
CA ASN A 649 32.61 8.49 -15.10
C ASN A 649 31.45 7.69 -14.50
N CYS A 650 30.62 7.06 -15.34
CA CYS A 650 29.56 6.17 -14.87
C CYS A 650 30.09 4.92 -14.16
N ARG A 651 31.23 4.36 -14.62
CA ARG A 651 31.85 3.19 -14.00
C ARG A 651 32.39 3.47 -12.59
N LEU A 652 32.92 4.67 -12.36
CA LEU A 652 33.48 5.07 -11.06
C LEU A 652 32.43 5.23 -9.95
N VAL A 653 31.16 5.44 -10.32
CA VAL A 653 30.06 5.66 -9.35
C VAL A 653 29.24 4.40 -9.07
N LEU A 654 29.56 3.26 -9.70
CA LEU A 654 28.82 2.01 -9.49
C LEU A 654 29.03 1.50 -8.07
N LEU A 655 27.92 1.19 -7.41
CA LEU A 655 27.91 0.61 -6.07
C LEU A 655 27.47 -0.84 -6.14
N LYS A 656 28.21 -1.70 -5.45
CA LYS A 656 27.79 -3.08 -5.19
C LYS A 656 26.61 -3.03 -4.21
N PRO A 657 25.44 -3.57 -4.57
CA PRO A 657 24.28 -3.52 -3.68
C PRO A 657 24.53 -4.24 -2.35
N ARG A 658 23.99 -3.71 -1.26
CA ARG A 658 24.15 -4.23 0.10
C ARG A 658 23.66 -5.65 0.24
N TYR A 659 22.55 -6.02 -0.41
CA TYR A 659 22.08 -7.42 -0.38
C TYR A 659 23.12 -8.36 -1.00
N LEU A 660 23.81 -7.94 -2.05
CA LEU A 660 24.83 -8.75 -2.73
C LEU A 660 26.09 -8.84 -1.89
N LYS A 661 26.49 -7.73 -1.25
CA LYS A 661 27.56 -7.70 -0.24
C LYS A 661 27.27 -8.69 0.89
N ASN A 662 26.05 -8.63 1.43
CA ASN A 662 25.55 -9.50 2.49
C ASN A 662 25.61 -11.00 2.14
N ILE A 663 25.31 -11.37 0.90
CA ILE A 663 25.39 -12.75 0.44
C ILE A 663 26.86 -13.17 0.23
N GLU A 664 27.63 -12.39 -0.52
CA GLU A 664 28.95 -12.81 -1.00
C GLU A 664 30.07 -12.65 0.05
N GLU A 665 29.99 -11.63 0.91
CA GLU A 665 31.04 -11.33 1.89
C GLU A 665 30.70 -11.87 3.29
N TYR A 666 29.41 -11.91 3.64
CA TYR A 666 28.95 -12.32 4.97
C TYR A 666 28.22 -13.67 4.98
N GLY A 667 28.06 -14.33 3.83
CA GLY A 667 27.47 -15.66 3.73
C GLY A 667 25.99 -15.72 4.12
N LEU A 668 25.26 -14.59 4.09
CA LEU A 668 23.84 -14.58 4.42
C LEU A 668 23.01 -15.29 3.35
N GLU A 669 21.97 -16.01 3.78
CA GLU A 669 21.02 -16.63 2.85
C GLU A 669 20.38 -15.56 1.95
N PRO A 670 20.22 -15.82 0.63
CA PRO A 670 19.65 -14.85 -0.29
C PRO A 670 18.28 -14.30 0.14
N GLU A 671 17.39 -15.17 0.63
CA GLU A 671 16.06 -14.76 1.11
C GLU A 671 16.17 -13.74 2.26
N VAL A 672 17.06 -14.00 3.22
CA VAL A 672 17.29 -13.12 4.38
C VAL A 672 17.91 -11.80 3.93
N ALA A 673 18.90 -11.83 3.04
CA ALA A 673 19.56 -10.63 2.53
C ALA A 673 18.57 -9.72 1.76
N LEU A 674 17.68 -10.30 0.93
CA LEU A 674 16.63 -9.52 0.25
C LEU A 674 15.59 -8.97 1.23
N GLN A 675 15.17 -9.73 2.24
CA GLN A 675 14.24 -9.25 3.27
C GLN A 675 14.80 -8.03 4.03
N ILE A 676 16.09 -8.04 4.35
CA ILE A 676 16.79 -6.90 4.96
C ILE A 676 16.78 -5.71 4.01
N ALA A 677 17.21 -5.91 2.76
CA ALA A 677 17.36 -4.83 1.78
C ALA A 677 16.03 -4.12 1.44
N ASN A 678 14.90 -4.83 1.49
CA ASN A 678 13.58 -4.23 1.31
C ASN A 678 13.14 -3.31 2.46
N GLN A 679 13.78 -3.40 3.63
CA GLN A 679 13.47 -2.57 4.79
C GLN A 679 14.59 -1.58 5.05
N LYS A 680 14.44 -0.35 4.56
CA LYS A 680 15.48 0.71 4.63
C LYS A 680 16.07 0.89 6.05
N THR A 681 15.22 0.87 7.07
CA THR A 681 15.64 1.03 8.48
C THR A 681 16.45 -0.17 8.98
N ILE A 682 16.04 -1.40 8.67
CA ILE A 682 16.84 -2.59 8.99
C ILE A 682 18.13 -2.61 8.18
N ALA A 683 18.07 -2.37 6.87
CA ALA A 683 19.23 -2.43 5.99
C ALA A 683 20.36 -1.52 6.48
N THR A 684 20.01 -0.30 6.89
CA THR A 684 20.96 0.67 7.46
C THR A 684 21.54 0.18 8.78
N PHE A 685 20.71 -0.36 9.67
CA PHE A 685 21.17 -0.90 10.96
C PHE A 685 22.08 -2.12 10.79
N VAL A 686 21.69 -3.08 9.96
CA VAL A 686 22.48 -4.30 9.67
C VAL A 686 23.81 -3.93 9.04
N GLU A 687 23.82 -2.99 8.10
CA GLU A 687 25.06 -2.49 7.50
C GLU A 687 26.02 -1.91 8.56
N MET A 688 25.51 -1.09 9.49
CA MET A 688 26.35 -0.56 10.58
C MET A 688 26.82 -1.68 11.52
N VAL A 689 25.95 -2.62 11.89
CA VAL A 689 26.29 -3.77 12.74
C VAL A 689 27.37 -4.64 12.11
N LEU A 690 27.25 -4.95 10.81
CA LEU A 690 28.20 -5.77 10.08
C LEU A 690 29.53 -5.05 9.83
N ASN A 691 29.54 -3.71 9.72
CA ASN A 691 30.77 -2.93 9.64
C ASN A 691 31.49 -2.81 11.00
N THR A 692 30.77 -2.90 12.11
CA THR A 692 31.36 -2.96 13.47
C THR A 692 31.88 -4.35 13.83
N CYS A 693 31.40 -5.39 13.14
CA CYS A 693 31.77 -6.76 13.42
C CYS A 693 33.10 -7.14 12.75
N GLU A 694 34.09 -7.55 13.54
CA GLU A 694 35.39 -8.01 13.02
C GLU A 694 35.34 -9.47 12.53
N ASP A 695 34.41 -10.28 13.04
CA ASP A 695 34.26 -11.70 12.71
C ASP A 695 33.04 -11.94 11.81
N ALA A 696 33.28 -12.22 10.53
CA ALA A 696 32.23 -12.49 9.56
C ALA A 696 31.32 -13.68 9.93
N THR A 697 31.79 -14.63 10.74
CA THR A 697 30.98 -15.78 11.17
C THR A 697 29.82 -15.39 12.10
N MET A 698 29.90 -14.22 12.73
CA MET A 698 28.86 -13.65 13.58
C MET A 698 27.70 -13.03 12.79
N ALA A 699 27.88 -12.78 11.49
CA ALA A 699 26.90 -12.05 10.69
C ALA A 699 25.49 -12.68 10.68
N PRO A 700 25.30 -14.01 10.48
CA PRO A 700 23.97 -14.62 10.53
C PRO A 700 23.30 -14.46 11.90
N ILE A 701 24.08 -14.55 12.98
CA ILE A 701 23.59 -14.46 14.36
C ILE A 701 23.16 -13.02 14.67
N LEU A 702 23.97 -12.03 14.28
CA LEU A 702 23.64 -10.62 14.44
C LEU A 702 22.37 -10.24 13.68
N VAL A 703 22.17 -10.80 12.50
CA VAL A 703 20.94 -10.61 11.71
C VAL A 703 19.73 -11.26 12.39
N GLU A 704 19.84 -12.49 12.91
CA GLU A 704 18.76 -13.13 13.69
C GLU A 704 18.35 -12.25 14.88
N TRP A 705 19.33 -11.77 15.64
CA TRP A 705 19.09 -10.90 16.79
C TRP A 705 18.56 -9.51 16.42
N THR A 706 18.80 -9.04 15.20
CA THR A 706 18.21 -7.79 14.68
C THR A 706 16.70 -7.92 14.55
N TYR A 707 16.18 -9.06 14.09
CA TYR A 707 14.74 -9.32 14.05
C TYR A 707 14.12 -9.47 15.44
N LEU A 708 14.83 -10.12 16.37
CA LEU A 708 14.40 -10.17 17.78
C LEU A 708 14.37 -8.76 18.40
N LEU A 709 15.34 -7.91 18.08
CA LEU A 709 15.35 -6.52 18.50
C LEU A 709 14.13 -5.75 17.98
N GLN A 710 13.70 -5.99 16.72
CA GLN A 710 12.46 -5.41 16.22
C GLN A 710 11.25 -5.82 17.06
N MET A 711 11.16 -7.10 17.45
CA MET A 711 10.09 -7.59 18.31
C MET A 711 10.14 -6.93 19.70
N ILE A 712 11.33 -6.77 20.26
CA ILE A 712 11.55 -6.05 21.53
C ILE A 712 11.05 -4.60 21.42
N CYS A 713 11.48 -3.86 20.40
CA CYS A 713 11.04 -2.48 20.17
C CYS A 713 9.51 -2.36 20.06
N ARG A 714 8.87 -3.28 19.31
CA ARG A 714 7.40 -3.32 19.18
C ARG A 714 6.72 -3.57 20.52
N ASN A 715 7.20 -4.55 21.30
CA ASN A 715 6.62 -4.88 22.60
C ASN A 715 6.82 -3.78 23.65
N CYS A 716 7.92 -3.04 23.58
CA CYS A 716 8.19 -1.89 24.44
C CYS A 716 7.53 -0.60 23.93
N ASN A 717 6.83 -0.62 22.79
CA ASN A 717 6.28 0.55 22.10
C ASN A 717 7.34 1.66 21.87
N LYS A 718 8.56 1.26 21.51
CA LYS A 718 9.72 2.13 21.26
C LYS A 718 10.09 2.09 19.77
N ARG A 719 10.70 3.18 19.28
CA ARG A 719 11.23 3.24 17.91
C ARG A 719 12.46 2.35 17.77
N PHE A 720 12.65 1.80 16.57
CA PHE A 720 13.82 0.99 16.26
C PHE A 720 15.07 1.90 16.18
N PRO A 721 16.19 1.54 16.85
CA PRO A 721 17.37 2.39 16.92
C PRO A 721 18.25 2.25 15.66
N GLU A 722 17.77 2.78 14.54
CA GLU A 722 18.36 2.56 13.21
C GLU A 722 19.81 3.07 13.02
N SER A 723 20.24 4.10 13.76
CA SER A 723 21.53 4.77 13.52
C SER A 723 22.26 5.24 14.80
N ARG A 724 21.94 4.69 15.98
CA ARG A 724 22.59 5.08 17.25
C ARG A 724 23.87 4.25 17.45
N THR A 725 25.02 4.81 17.08
CA THR A 725 26.33 4.11 17.11
C THR A 725 26.66 3.50 18.46
N ILE A 726 26.43 4.21 19.57
CA ILE A 726 26.67 3.68 20.92
C ILE A 726 25.85 2.41 21.18
N PHE A 727 24.57 2.44 20.83
CA PHE A 727 23.69 1.28 20.98
C PHE A 727 24.11 0.13 20.05
N ILE A 728 24.54 0.42 18.82
CA ILE A 728 25.02 -0.60 17.87
C ILE A 728 26.25 -1.33 18.43
N ASN A 729 27.20 -0.59 19.03
CA ASN A 729 28.35 -1.20 19.68
C ASN A 729 27.93 -2.10 20.86
N HIS A 730 27.03 -1.62 21.71
CA HIS A 730 26.49 -2.42 22.81
C HIS A 730 25.72 -3.66 22.31
N PHE A 731 24.95 -3.52 21.22
CA PHE A 731 24.23 -4.62 20.61
C PHE A 731 25.21 -5.70 20.12
N VAL A 732 26.24 -5.32 19.36
CA VAL A 732 27.27 -6.27 18.88
C VAL A 732 27.97 -6.97 20.05
N GLU A 733 28.35 -6.22 21.09
CA GLU A 733 29.01 -6.77 22.28
C GLU A 733 28.10 -7.75 23.04
N VAL A 734 26.82 -7.43 23.25
CA VAL A 734 25.85 -8.32 23.89
C VAL A 734 25.67 -9.62 23.11
N ILE A 735 25.57 -9.54 21.78
CA ILE A 735 25.42 -10.73 20.94
C ILE A 735 26.71 -11.56 20.90
N TYR A 736 27.88 -10.91 20.96
CA TYR A 736 29.16 -11.61 21.10
C TYR A 736 29.27 -12.37 22.44
N LEU A 737 28.84 -11.77 23.55
CA LEU A 737 28.79 -12.44 24.86
C LEU A 737 27.79 -13.61 24.88
N PHE A 738 26.71 -13.52 24.12
CA PHE A 738 25.79 -14.63 23.89
C PHE A 738 26.44 -15.75 23.07
N HIS A 739 27.06 -15.41 21.93
CA HIS A 739 27.70 -16.39 21.05
C HIS A 739 28.85 -17.14 21.74
N SER A 740 29.66 -16.42 22.52
CA SER A 740 30.72 -17.00 23.34
C SER A 740 30.22 -17.82 24.54
N LYS A 741 28.90 -18.06 24.63
CA LYS A 741 28.19 -18.84 25.66
C LYS A 741 28.27 -18.25 27.09
N GLN A 742 28.76 -17.02 27.25
CA GLN A 742 28.84 -16.33 28.54
C GLN A 742 27.49 -15.80 29.02
N LEU A 743 26.55 -15.58 28.10
CA LEU A 743 25.16 -15.21 28.41
C LEU A 743 24.17 -16.29 27.95
N THR A 744 23.04 -16.39 28.64
CA THR A 744 21.89 -17.19 28.20
C THR A 744 21.01 -16.39 27.22
N ARG A 745 20.19 -17.07 26.42
CA ARG A 745 19.25 -16.40 25.50
C ARG A 745 18.28 -15.47 26.25
N LEU A 746 17.81 -15.90 27.42
CA LEU A 746 16.91 -15.12 28.28
C LEU A 746 17.59 -13.86 28.81
N THR A 747 18.81 -13.98 29.34
CA THR A 747 19.59 -12.84 29.84
C THR A 747 19.88 -11.84 28.72
N THR A 748 20.24 -12.34 27.53
CA THR A 748 20.52 -11.51 26.35
C THR A 748 19.29 -10.73 25.92
N PHE A 749 18.13 -11.39 25.85
CA PHE A 749 16.86 -10.74 25.52
C PHE A 749 16.46 -9.67 26.55
N ASP A 750 16.58 -9.98 27.84
CA ASP A 750 16.27 -9.03 28.91
C ASP A 750 17.20 -7.81 28.89
N LEU A 751 18.50 -8.02 28.65
CA LEU A 751 19.46 -6.94 28.56
C LEU A 751 19.17 -6.01 27.37
N LEU A 752 18.90 -6.56 26.18
CA LEU A 752 18.49 -5.77 25.01
C LEU A 752 17.19 -5.00 25.26
N ARG A 753 16.21 -5.62 25.91
CA ARG A 753 14.97 -4.96 26.32
C ARG A 753 15.24 -3.76 27.22
N ARG A 754 16.11 -3.89 28.23
CA ARG A 754 16.49 -2.78 29.12
C ARG A 754 17.20 -1.65 28.38
N TYR A 755 18.09 -1.97 27.44
CA TYR A 755 18.72 -0.95 26.58
C TYR A 755 17.68 -0.15 25.78
N ILE A 756 16.60 -0.79 25.32
CA ILE A 756 15.52 -0.12 24.57
C ILE A 756 14.56 0.67 25.49
N GLU A 757 14.20 0.11 26.65
CA GLU A 757 13.26 0.76 27.58
C GLU A 757 13.89 1.98 28.27
N ALA A 758 15.11 1.80 28.81
CA ALA A 758 15.80 2.78 29.63
C ALA A 758 16.89 3.57 28.89
N GLU A 759 17.10 3.30 27.59
CA GLU A 759 18.04 4.02 26.72
C GLU A 759 19.47 4.11 27.30
N LEU A 760 19.92 3.00 27.90
CA LEU A 760 21.17 2.92 28.64
C LEU A 760 22.41 3.22 27.78
N ASP A 761 23.31 4.03 28.33
CA ASP A 761 24.61 4.36 27.72
C ASP A 761 25.79 3.59 28.34
N LYS A 762 25.55 2.78 29.37
CA LYS A 762 26.61 2.00 30.03
C LYS A 762 27.00 0.78 29.19
N SER A 763 28.27 0.38 29.31
CA SER A 763 28.77 -0.84 28.65
C SER A 763 28.01 -2.08 29.17
N PRO A 764 27.69 -3.04 28.29
CA PRO A 764 27.11 -4.33 28.64
C PRO A 764 27.85 -5.02 29.79
N ILE A 765 29.18 -5.06 29.74
CA ILE A 765 30.01 -5.71 30.77
C ILE A 765 29.83 -5.06 32.14
N GLU A 766 29.71 -3.73 32.20
CA GLU A 766 29.48 -3.02 33.46
C GLU A 766 28.15 -3.43 34.11
N ILE A 767 27.09 -3.57 33.31
CA ILE A 767 25.77 -3.98 33.79
C ILE A 767 25.81 -5.45 34.25
N ILE A 768 26.40 -6.32 33.43
CA ILE A 768 26.51 -7.77 33.72
C ILE A 768 27.30 -8.01 35.01
N ASN A 769 28.43 -7.31 35.20
CA ASN A 769 29.24 -7.42 36.41
C ASN A 769 28.52 -6.90 37.65
N LYS A 770 27.86 -5.73 37.54
CA LYS A 770 27.16 -5.13 38.68
C LYS A 770 26.00 -5.99 39.18
N GLU A 771 25.32 -6.68 38.26
CA GLU A 771 24.12 -7.46 38.56
C GLU A 771 24.37 -8.98 38.59
N ASN A 772 25.63 -9.41 38.43
CA ASN A 772 26.06 -10.80 38.41
C ASN A 772 25.26 -11.68 37.43
N LEU A 773 25.14 -11.22 36.17
CA LEU A 773 24.32 -11.86 35.12
C LEU A 773 25.08 -12.90 34.27
N TRP A 774 26.33 -13.22 34.63
CA TRP A 774 27.14 -14.21 33.94
C TRP A 774 26.54 -15.61 34.02
N ARG A 775 26.66 -16.38 32.94
CA ARG A 775 26.27 -17.79 32.95
C ARG A 775 27.24 -18.59 33.81
N ILE A 776 26.70 -19.32 34.79
CA ILE A 776 27.46 -20.28 35.59
C ILE A 776 27.70 -21.54 34.75
N HIS A 777 28.96 -21.89 34.56
CA HIS A 777 29.38 -23.10 33.83
C HIS A 777 29.85 -24.22 34.78
N ASP A 778 30.25 -23.88 36.01
CA ASP A 778 30.77 -24.84 36.97
C ASP A 778 29.66 -25.72 37.51
N ARG A 779 29.79 -27.03 37.27
CA ARG A 779 28.83 -28.03 37.74
C ARG A 779 28.78 -28.07 39.27
N ASP A 780 29.92 -27.92 39.93
CA ASP A 780 30.00 -28.03 41.38
C ASP A 780 29.40 -26.79 42.07
N GLU A 781 29.55 -25.60 41.47
CA GLU A 781 28.81 -24.40 41.86
C GLU A 781 27.30 -24.56 41.66
N ILE A 782 26.85 -25.08 40.51
CA ILE A 782 25.42 -25.33 40.26
C ILE A 782 24.86 -26.32 41.30
N LEU A 783 25.56 -27.42 41.57
CA LEU A 783 25.15 -28.41 42.57
C LEU A 783 25.10 -27.79 43.96
N ARG A 784 26.09 -26.98 44.36
CA ARG A 784 26.06 -26.25 45.64
C ARG A 784 24.89 -25.29 45.75
N ILE A 785 24.49 -24.63 44.67
CA ILE A 785 23.31 -23.76 44.65
C ILE A 785 22.03 -24.60 44.81
N VAL A 786 21.90 -25.73 44.10
CA VAL A 786 20.75 -26.64 44.22
C VAL A 786 20.66 -27.23 45.63
N GLU A 787 21.76 -27.75 46.17
CA GLU A 787 21.84 -28.29 47.54
C GLU A 787 21.50 -27.22 48.58
N LYS A 788 21.99 -25.98 48.41
CA LYS A 788 21.64 -24.86 49.30
C LYS A 788 20.13 -24.57 49.28
N TYR A 789 19.48 -24.68 48.13
CA TYR A 789 18.03 -24.50 48.03
C TYR A 789 17.24 -25.71 48.58
N ASP A 790 17.72 -26.94 48.39
CA ASP A 790 17.14 -28.14 49.00
C ASP A 790 17.27 -28.12 50.54
N CYS A 791 18.39 -27.60 51.07
CA CYS A 791 18.58 -27.40 52.51
C CYS A 791 17.71 -26.25 53.08
N MET A 792 17.43 -25.20 52.31
CA MET A 792 16.56 -24.08 52.73
C MET A 792 15.06 -24.38 52.56
N SER A 793 14.69 -25.38 51.76
CA SER A 793 13.31 -25.84 51.56
C SER A 793 12.94 -27.04 52.42
N GLY A 794 13.65 -27.22 53.54
CA GLY A 794 13.35 -28.19 54.61
C GLY A 794 11.98 -28.03 55.27
N ASP A 795 11.17 -27.04 54.89
CA ASP A 795 9.77 -26.86 55.34
C ASP A 795 8.72 -27.01 54.22
N SER A 796 9.12 -27.48 53.03
CA SER A 796 8.21 -27.99 52.01
C SER A 796 8.53 -29.45 51.67
N GLY A 797 8.56 -30.28 52.72
CA GLY A 797 8.40 -31.73 52.58
C GLY A 797 6.99 -32.06 52.08
N GLY A 798 6.81 -32.09 50.77
CA GLY A 798 5.54 -32.44 50.15
C GLY A 798 5.64 -32.61 48.64
N GLY A 799 6.51 -33.51 48.16
CA GLY A 799 6.51 -33.81 46.73
C GLY A 799 7.61 -34.67 46.11
N ALA A 800 8.41 -35.43 46.86
CA ALA A 800 9.14 -36.58 46.30
C ALA A 800 9.75 -37.44 47.42
N GLN A 801 8.96 -38.34 48.00
CA GLN A 801 9.54 -39.56 48.58
C GLN A 801 8.98 -40.77 47.86
N ILE A 802 9.90 -41.48 47.22
CA ILE A 802 9.80 -42.90 46.92
C ILE A 802 9.42 -43.60 48.24
N ALA A 803 8.41 -44.45 48.17
CA ALA A 803 7.66 -45.10 49.26
C ALA A 803 8.46 -45.49 50.52
N ASN A 804 7.93 -45.15 51.71
CA ASN A 804 7.48 -46.14 52.72
C ASN A 804 6.88 -45.51 54.01
N THR A 805 5.62 -45.89 54.27
CA THR A 805 4.92 -46.15 55.57
C THR A 805 4.86 -45.13 56.73
N SER A 806 3.59 -44.84 57.09
CA SER A 806 2.94 -44.76 58.43
C SER A 806 2.99 -43.50 59.33
N SER A 807 1.78 -42.93 59.48
CA SER A 807 1.07 -42.46 60.70
C SER A 807 1.47 -41.17 61.47
N ALA A 808 0.47 -40.27 61.52
CA ALA A 808 -0.11 -39.59 62.70
C ALA A 808 0.44 -38.24 63.23
N SER A 809 -0.42 -37.22 63.09
CA SER A 809 -0.98 -36.31 64.12
C SER A 809 -0.34 -34.94 64.49
N ARG A 810 -1.20 -33.92 64.33
CA ARG A 810 -1.58 -32.78 65.23
C ARG A 810 -0.64 -31.57 65.51
N ASN A 811 -1.20 -30.41 65.12
CA ASN A 811 -1.46 -29.16 65.88
C ASN A 811 -0.35 -28.15 66.26
N ASN A 812 -0.65 -26.90 65.85
CA ASN A 812 -0.64 -25.63 66.62
C ASN A 812 0.61 -24.72 66.72
N ILE A 813 0.38 -23.47 66.26
CA ILE A 813 0.52 -22.17 66.99
C ILE A 813 1.75 -21.24 66.74
N SER A 814 1.39 -20.05 66.22
CA SER A 814 1.79 -18.64 66.48
C SER A 814 3.19 -18.07 66.24
N ASP A 815 3.14 -16.93 65.54
CA ASP A 815 3.81 -15.63 65.78
C ASP A 815 5.34 -15.54 65.89
N MET A 816 5.97 -14.80 64.96
CA MET A 816 6.59 -13.49 65.25
C MET A 816 7.12 -12.81 63.99
N ASP A 817 6.97 -11.48 63.99
CA ASP A 817 7.35 -10.50 62.97
C ASP A 817 8.88 -10.33 62.81
N GLY A 818 9.28 -9.90 61.61
CA GLY A 818 10.63 -9.43 61.32
C GLY A 818 10.81 -9.01 59.87
N GLU A 819 10.59 -7.71 59.58
CA GLU A 819 10.83 -7.08 58.29
C GLU A 819 12.32 -7.12 57.90
N SER A 820 12.63 -7.62 56.70
CA SER A 820 13.40 -6.89 55.67
C SER A 820 13.69 -7.77 54.44
N GLY A 821 13.46 -7.21 53.25
CA GLY A 821 14.09 -7.69 52.00
C GLY A 821 13.33 -8.74 51.18
N MET A 822 12.20 -8.37 50.57
CA MET A 822 11.60 -9.20 49.49
C MET A 822 10.69 -8.38 48.57
N THR A 823 11.28 -7.66 47.61
CA THR A 823 10.53 -6.94 46.56
C THR A 823 11.11 -7.18 45.17
N THR A 824 11.32 -8.45 44.78
CA THR A 824 11.61 -8.79 43.36
C THR A 824 10.92 -10.06 42.85
N TRP A 825 10.28 -10.87 43.70
CA TRP A 825 9.66 -12.15 43.26
C TRP A 825 8.13 -12.22 43.33
N ARG A 826 7.42 -11.10 43.55
CA ARG A 826 5.94 -11.07 43.56
C ARG A 826 5.26 -10.62 42.25
N TRP A 827 6.01 -10.24 41.22
CA TRP A 827 5.43 -9.78 39.95
C TRP A 827 5.25 -10.87 38.88
N ALA A 828 6.04 -11.97 38.92
CA ALA A 828 6.00 -13.01 37.90
C ALA A 828 4.83 -14.02 38.01
N TRP A 829 4.10 -14.04 39.15
CA TRP A 829 3.04 -15.04 39.37
C TRP A 829 1.60 -14.50 39.25
N ARG A 830 1.40 -13.19 39.02
CA ARG A 830 0.06 -12.56 38.98
C ARG A 830 -0.50 -12.25 37.59
N ARG A 831 0.25 -12.43 36.49
CA ARG A 831 -0.26 -12.13 35.13
C ARG A 831 -0.51 -13.34 34.21
N THR A 832 -0.21 -14.56 34.65
CA THR A 832 -0.51 -15.79 33.89
C THR A 832 -1.91 -16.36 34.15
N ARG A 833 -2.67 -15.81 35.11
CA ARG A 833 -4.05 -16.24 35.41
C ARG A 833 -5.17 -15.38 34.80
N SER A 834 -4.87 -14.22 34.19
CA SER A 834 -5.91 -13.34 33.62
C SER A 834 -6.14 -13.47 32.11
N MET A 835 -5.35 -14.29 31.38
CA MET A 835 -5.58 -14.56 29.96
C MET A 835 -6.25 -15.93 29.67
N CYS A 836 -6.57 -16.72 30.69
CA CYS A 836 -7.23 -18.04 30.51
C CYS A 836 -8.64 -18.12 31.14
N ARG A 837 -9.37 -17.00 31.17
CA ARG A 837 -10.81 -16.97 31.52
C ARG A 837 -11.57 -16.03 30.60
N ARG A 838 -11.76 -16.43 29.34
CA ARG A 838 -12.80 -15.89 28.45
C ARG A 838 -13.14 -16.86 27.31
N CYS A 839 -13.22 -18.14 27.64
CA CYS A 839 -13.99 -19.13 26.88
C CYS A 839 -14.61 -20.07 27.92
N VAL A 840 -15.84 -20.52 27.66
CA VAL A 840 -16.70 -21.32 28.54
C VAL A 840 -17.44 -20.47 29.59
N HIS A 841 -18.71 -20.14 29.30
CA HIS A 841 -19.90 -20.42 30.12
C HIS A 841 -21.14 -19.78 29.47
N SER A 842 -21.79 -20.51 28.55
CA SER A 842 -23.23 -20.37 28.30
C SER A 842 -23.79 -21.73 27.87
N ARG A 843 -24.31 -22.48 28.85
CA ARG A 843 -25.39 -23.47 28.77
C ARG A 843 -25.51 -24.10 30.17
N GLU A 844 -26.57 -23.70 30.89
CA GLU A 844 -27.65 -24.59 31.38
C GLU A 844 -27.32 -25.07 32.82
N SER A 845 -28.21 -25.09 33.80
CA SER A 845 -29.67 -25.19 33.81
C SER A 845 -30.21 -24.98 35.24
N MET A 846 -31.49 -24.59 35.33
CA MET A 846 -32.49 -25.06 36.30
C MET A 846 -32.40 -24.64 37.79
N THR A 847 -33.61 -24.30 38.27
CA THR A 847 -34.11 -23.95 39.61
C THR A 847 -33.79 -22.58 40.16
#